data_AF-A0A163LNT4-F1
#
_entry.id   AF-A0A163LNT4-F1
#
_cell.length_a   1.000
_cell.length_b   1.000
_cell.length_c   1.000
_cell.angle_alpha   90.00
_cell.angle_beta   90.00
_cell.angle_gamma   90.00
#
_symmetry.space_group_name_H-M   'P 1'
#
loop_
_entity.id
_entity.type
_entity.pdbx_description
1 polymer ?
#
loop_
_entity_poly.entity_id
_entity_poly.type
_entity_poly.pdbx_seq_one_letter_code
_entity_poly.pdbx_strand_id
1 'polypeptide(L)'
;MLENPLVEPARILRHAGRVILGSNASSFTLENQGDISTRAEVVLDYQRCEGGIPVFEIACASGATSIGVNIIYSEGIEGIDHDTGDGPFFLFSNAMDTYRNTFMTVPAETNPQTTRAVYAQRSQRYQKVILTTANASITFTKIAFERIRPSAPPRSTFTCSSELLNRIWQDGVRTVDRCTVAKGETSSAWEVTDEGTRVRGQHWAPCRFGTRWADKTVRFQVQIESGGASWAVHMVANGLIFCLDVVERVLYACEGLSTEATIFPVAEKGRWALGDLDMDAWLEVETATRGSTVIISVQGRQLAFIENLDIRPILGGSPNNTGSVAFGGPCQWVSRYRKLSVHDSQGNALYENDFLRKDEQRTLVDFQVGTNALACTIDGAKRDRACFGGDLYVMGRSIAHSTMSFKAIAGSIELLTSHQTADGYLGNLCPIQAPVHDTKEEPPTYAFYSLSYALLLIVAIKDYWLHTGDEKIRSRCLKPLENLMSYAEQFVSQGVVIAPPPLSMHWFPLGGPVFGASSALNNAYYEALRAMTTLSTDAAIKGKYSVQAQSLKVNMLRNFYDPFTGVYHLDKSLPASGICQDIKAHAITLDLLPYHSDDLDHLIDPDSGLPRAFRGLGHWDVANVASPYATGFAVEALLSRDRGAEAVKLLERVWGPMADTASPNYSGGHWEAMKPDGTPHGHDTSLMHGWSTWPVSLMPRYLAGLQPTSPGWKSFSVAPVLAGLTNIKCVLETVTGRIGVELDIDEANSHGALKILAPYGVRARLHSPQGWVIQGPELIEGIGEWQKFFLSAAGDASVLETKSAALQIEAIPTPLL
;
A
#
# COMPACT_ATOMS: atom_id res chain seq x y z
N MET A 1 18.65 16.67 -23.12
CA MET A 1 17.93 15.94 -22.06
C MET A 1 18.97 15.60 -21.02
N LEU A 2 18.80 16.02 -19.77
CA LEU A 2 19.69 15.56 -18.70
C LEU A 2 19.43 14.06 -18.54
N GLU A 3 20.43 13.22 -18.80
CA GLU A 3 20.30 11.78 -18.55
C GLU A 3 19.93 11.56 -17.09
N ASN A 4 18.89 10.76 -16.84
CA ASN A 4 18.50 10.43 -15.47
C ASN A 4 19.66 9.68 -14.79
N PRO A 5 19.91 9.94 -13.49
CA PRO A 5 21.01 9.29 -12.79
C PRO A 5 20.83 7.77 -12.76
N LEU A 6 21.89 7.05 -13.15
CA LEU A 6 21.97 5.60 -13.07
C LEU A 6 22.33 5.16 -11.63
N VAL A 7 21.73 4.07 -11.19
CA VAL A 7 22.05 3.39 -9.93
C VAL A 7 22.73 2.08 -10.24
N GLU A 8 24.00 1.96 -9.89
CA GLU A 8 24.81 0.75 -10.08
C GLU A 8 24.84 -0.12 -8.81
N PRO A 9 25.03 -1.44 -8.93
CA PRO A 9 25.22 -2.31 -7.79
C PRO A 9 26.50 -1.93 -7.03
N ALA A 10 26.46 -2.04 -5.70
CA ALA A 10 27.60 -1.69 -4.87
C ALA A 10 28.64 -2.83 -4.82
N ARG A 11 28.18 -4.08 -4.93
CA ARG A 11 29.04 -5.27 -4.90
C ARG A 11 28.39 -6.46 -5.60
N ILE A 12 29.21 -7.44 -5.97
CA ILE A 12 28.76 -8.79 -6.29
C ILE A 12 28.66 -9.55 -4.97
N LEU A 13 27.45 -10.05 -4.65
CA LEU A 13 27.20 -10.82 -3.44
C LEU A 13 27.77 -12.24 -3.55
N ARG A 14 27.50 -12.89 -4.68
CA ARG A 14 27.98 -14.24 -5.03
C ARG A 14 27.91 -14.46 -6.54
N HIS A 15 28.65 -15.44 -7.04
CA HIS A 15 28.59 -15.88 -8.43
C HIS A 15 28.86 -17.39 -8.52
N ALA A 16 28.39 -18.03 -9.59
CA ALA A 16 28.61 -19.44 -9.87
C ALA A 16 28.84 -19.67 -11.38
N GLY A 17 29.41 -20.82 -11.74
CA GLY A 17 29.81 -21.10 -13.12
C GLY A 17 31.03 -20.30 -13.58
N ARG A 18 31.19 -20.14 -14.89
CA ARG A 18 32.33 -19.41 -15.48
C ARG A 18 32.03 -17.91 -15.56
N VAL A 19 32.55 -17.18 -14.59
CA VAL A 19 32.40 -15.73 -14.48
C VAL A 19 33.78 -15.07 -14.43
N ILE A 20 34.02 -14.10 -15.30
CA ILE A 20 35.23 -13.27 -15.31
C ILE A 20 34.84 -11.89 -14.80
N LEU A 21 35.35 -11.49 -13.63
CA LEU A 21 35.00 -10.23 -12.99
C LEU A 21 35.73 -9.05 -13.63
N GLY A 22 35.02 -7.93 -13.80
CA GLY A 22 35.57 -6.66 -14.30
C GLY A 22 36.08 -5.74 -13.19
N SER A 23 36.18 -4.45 -13.49
CA SER A 23 36.73 -3.43 -12.58
C SER A 23 35.81 -3.01 -11.44
N ASN A 24 34.51 -3.31 -11.54
CA ASN A 24 33.49 -2.96 -10.55
C ASN A 24 32.40 -4.05 -10.52
N ALA A 25 31.41 -3.89 -9.64
CA ALA A 25 30.34 -4.87 -9.48
C ALA A 25 29.42 -5.02 -10.69
N SER A 26 29.36 -4.00 -11.56
CA SER A 26 28.45 -3.93 -12.71
C SER A 26 29.08 -4.43 -14.01
N SER A 27 30.37 -4.79 -14.00
CA SER A 27 31.11 -5.30 -15.15
C SER A 27 31.64 -6.71 -14.92
N PHE A 28 31.27 -7.63 -15.81
CA PHE A 28 31.71 -9.03 -15.79
C PHE A 28 31.37 -9.73 -17.12
N THR A 29 32.04 -10.85 -17.37
CA THR A 29 31.74 -11.77 -18.48
C THR A 29 31.13 -13.06 -17.92
N LEU A 30 30.03 -13.51 -18.52
CA LEU A 30 29.42 -14.81 -18.26
C LEU A 30 29.71 -15.75 -19.45
N GLU A 31 30.11 -16.99 -19.17
CA GLU A 31 30.35 -18.01 -20.19
C GLU A 31 29.60 -19.31 -19.89
N ASN A 32 28.91 -19.85 -20.89
CA ASN A 32 28.25 -21.14 -20.82
C ASN A 32 28.83 -22.10 -21.86
N GLN A 33 29.27 -23.28 -21.42
CA GLN A 33 29.77 -24.34 -22.32
C GLN A 33 28.74 -25.44 -22.62
N GLY A 34 27.46 -25.17 -22.36
CA GLY A 34 26.35 -26.06 -22.71
C GLY A 34 25.89 -27.04 -21.62
N ASP A 35 26.54 -27.08 -20.46
CA ASP A 35 26.04 -27.82 -19.30
C ASP A 35 25.16 -26.93 -18.40
N ILE A 36 23.90 -27.30 -18.28
CA ILE A 36 22.88 -26.60 -17.48
C ILE A 36 23.27 -26.51 -15.99
N SER A 37 23.98 -27.49 -15.46
CA SER A 37 24.40 -27.50 -14.05
C SER A 37 25.54 -26.52 -13.74
N THR A 38 26.16 -25.96 -14.79
CA THR A 38 27.32 -25.05 -14.67
C THR A 38 27.05 -23.65 -15.25
N ARG A 39 25.77 -23.28 -15.43
CA ARG A 39 25.41 -21.97 -15.97
C ARG A 39 26.06 -20.85 -15.18
N ALA A 40 26.66 -19.91 -15.90
CA ALA A 40 27.26 -18.73 -15.31
C ALA A 40 26.16 -17.80 -14.77
N GLU A 41 26.27 -17.47 -13.48
CA GLU A 41 25.36 -16.55 -12.81
C GLU A 41 26.09 -15.61 -11.84
N VAL A 42 25.55 -14.40 -11.69
CA VAL A 42 26.02 -13.37 -10.75
C VAL A 42 24.84 -12.81 -9.99
N VAL A 43 24.96 -12.70 -8.66
CA VAL A 43 24.01 -11.99 -7.79
C VAL A 43 24.62 -10.67 -7.36
N LEU A 44 23.96 -9.58 -7.71
CA LEU A 44 24.33 -8.20 -7.42
C LEU A 44 23.61 -7.70 -6.18
N ASP A 45 24.29 -6.91 -5.35
CA ASP A 45 23.75 -6.29 -4.14
C ASP A 45 23.89 -4.76 -4.21
N TYR A 46 22.75 -4.08 -4.18
CA TYR A 46 22.64 -2.62 -4.17
C TYR A 46 22.68 -2.03 -2.75
N GLN A 47 22.93 -2.86 -1.73
CA GLN A 47 22.95 -2.58 -0.28
C GLN A 47 21.60 -2.18 0.34
N ARG A 48 20.65 -1.72 -0.47
CA ARG A 48 19.28 -1.39 -0.07
C ARG A 48 18.36 -1.46 -1.29
N CYS A 49 17.05 -1.32 -1.09
CA CYS A 49 16.07 -1.39 -2.16
C CYS A 49 16.09 -0.14 -3.04
N GLU A 50 16.53 -0.24 -4.28
CA GLU A 50 16.53 0.81 -5.29
C GLU A 50 15.49 0.51 -6.39
N GLY A 51 15.24 1.44 -7.30
CA GLY A 51 14.20 1.24 -8.32
C GLY A 51 14.40 2.12 -9.54
N GLY A 52 13.94 1.63 -10.69
CA GLY A 52 14.12 2.27 -11.99
C GLY A 52 13.89 1.31 -13.15
N ILE A 53 14.25 1.74 -14.35
CA ILE A 53 14.27 0.91 -15.55
C ILE A 53 15.62 0.18 -15.61
N PRO A 54 15.67 -1.16 -15.62
CA PRO A 54 16.90 -1.90 -15.84
C PRO A 54 17.60 -1.51 -17.14
N VAL A 55 18.91 -1.24 -17.06
CA VAL A 55 19.79 -0.89 -18.18
C VAL A 55 21.00 -1.83 -18.19
N PHE A 56 21.30 -2.39 -19.37
CA PHE A 56 22.42 -3.29 -19.60
C PHE A 56 23.29 -2.73 -20.72
N GLU A 57 24.51 -2.31 -20.40
CA GLU A 57 25.55 -1.97 -21.38
C GLU A 57 26.43 -3.21 -21.57
N ILE A 58 26.50 -3.68 -22.81
CA ILE A 58 27.15 -4.92 -23.20
C ILE A 58 28.26 -4.57 -24.18
N ALA A 59 29.50 -4.96 -23.87
CA ALA A 59 30.63 -4.74 -24.78
C ALA A 59 30.56 -5.67 -25.99
N CYS A 60 30.24 -6.94 -25.77
CA CYS A 60 30.12 -7.94 -26.80
C CYS A 60 29.31 -9.16 -26.31
N ALA A 61 28.73 -9.89 -27.25
CA ALA A 61 28.06 -11.16 -27.05
C ALA A 61 28.43 -12.12 -28.20
N SER A 62 28.66 -13.39 -27.90
CA SER A 62 29.04 -14.40 -28.88
C SER A 62 28.38 -15.75 -28.59
N GLY A 63 28.17 -16.57 -29.62
CA GLY A 63 27.47 -17.84 -29.53
C GLY A 63 26.40 -17.98 -30.61
N ALA A 64 25.20 -18.44 -30.23
CA ALA A 64 24.03 -18.45 -31.10
C ALA A 64 23.67 -17.03 -31.58
N THR A 65 22.93 -16.90 -32.68
CA THR A 65 22.49 -15.59 -33.24
C THR A 65 21.81 -14.70 -32.20
N SER A 66 21.19 -15.33 -31.20
CA SER A 66 20.39 -14.72 -30.15
C SER A 66 20.78 -15.32 -28.80
N ILE A 67 21.23 -14.47 -27.88
CA ILE A 67 21.71 -14.84 -26.55
C ILE A 67 20.64 -14.51 -25.51
N GLY A 68 20.18 -15.53 -24.80
CA GLY A 68 19.21 -15.44 -23.72
C GLY A 68 19.88 -15.20 -22.38
N VAL A 69 19.37 -14.22 -21.63
CA VAL A 69 19.79 -13.93 -20.27
C VAL A 69 18.55 -13.81 -19.39
N ASN A 70 18.53 -14.60 -18.32
CA ASN A 70 17.49 -14.55 -17.31
C ASN A 70 17.89 -13.58 -16.20
N ILE A 71 16.95 -12.77 -15.75
CA ILE A 71 17.19 -11.74 -14.74
C ILE A 71 16.12 -11.81 -13.68
N ILE A 72 16.55 -12.08 -12.43
CA ILE A 72 15.68 -12.21 -11.28
C ILE A 72 15.91 -11.03 -10.33
N TYR A 73 14.85 -10.45 -9.77
CA TYR A 73 14.89 -9.30 -8.87
C TYR A 73 14.26 -9.66 -7.52
N SER A 74 14.80 -9.10 -6.44
CA SER A 74 14.17 -9.18 -5.12
C SER A 74 14.53 -8.01 -4.20
N GLU A 75 13.62 -7.63 -3.31
CA GLU A 75 13.93 -6.75 -2.17
C GLU A 75 14.68 -7.48 -1.06
N GLY A 76 14.34 -8.74 -0.80
CA GLY A 76 14.88 -9.55 0.30
C GLY A 76 15.83 -10.65 -0.18
N ILE A 77 16.60 -11.22 0.74
CA ILE A 77 17.57 -12.27 0.36
C ILE A 77 16.90 -13.60 0.02
N GLU A 78 15.75 -13.90 0.61
CA GLU A 78 15.02 -15.15 0.35
C GLU A 78 14.51 -15.18 -1.10
N GLY A 79 13.97 -14.06 -1.59
CA GLY A 79 13.36 -14.00 -2.91
C GLY A 79 14.37 -14.08 -4.06
N ILE A 80 15.64 -13.69 -3.88
CA ILE A 80 16.61 -13.77 -4.98
C ILE A 80 17.01 -15.22 -5.31
N ASP A 81 16.80 -16.15 -4.39
CA ASP A 81 17.04 -17.58 -4.57
C ASP A 81 15.79 -18.34 -5.03
N HIS A 82 14.64 -17.68 -5.08
CA HIS A 82 13.40 -18.26 -5.59
C HIS A 82 13.34 -18.15 -7.12
N ASP A 83 12.80 -19.17 -7.79
CA ASP A 83 12.74 -19.24 -9.25
C ASP A 83 11.94 -18.08 -9.89
N THR A 84 11.00 -17.50 -9.15
CA THR A 84 10.16 -16.39 -9.59
C THR A 84 10.64 -15.02 -9.09
N GLY A 85 11.76 -14.97 -8.36
CA GLY A 85 12.13 -13.79 -7.59
C GLY A 85 11.20 -13.59 -6.38
N ASP A 86 10.92 -12.34 -6.02
CA ASP A 86 9.90 -12.01 -5.02
C ASP A 86 8.50 -11.72 -5.59
N GLY A 87 8.21 -12.15 -6.83
CA GLY A 87 6.89 -12.03 -7.47
C GLY A 87 6.44 -13.36 -8.08
N PRO A 88 5.48 -13.37 -9.03
CA PRO A 88 4.86 -12.22 -9.72
C PRO A 88 3.73 -11.52 -8.95
N PHE A 89 3.30 -10.33 -9.44
CA PHE A 89 2.29 -9.47 -8.80
C PHE A 89 1.11 -9.12 -9.72
N PHE A 90 -0.07 -9.69 -9.44
CA PHE A 90 -1.23 -9.64 -10.35
C PHE A 90 -2.47 -8.93 -9.82
N LEU A 91 -2.41 -8.26 -8.68
CA LEU A 91 -3.64 -7.86 -7.98
C LEU A 91 -4.37 -6.68 -8.64
N PHE A 92 -3.70 -5.55 -8.89
CA PHE A 92 -4.42 -4.29 -9.21
C PHE A 92 -3.92 -3.46 -10.38
N SER A 93 -2.62 -3.48 -10.72
CA SER A 93 -2.08 -2.50 -11.64
C SER A 93 -0.97 -3.01 -12.53
N ASN A 94 -0.76 -2.28 -13.62
CA ASN A 94 0.37 -2.41 -14.54
C ASN A 94 1.33 -1.20 -14.37
N ALA A 95 1.49 -0.71 -13.13
CA ALA A 95 2.30 0.48 -12.82
C ALA A 95 3.81 0.16 -12.62
N MET A 96 4.16 -1.12 -12.70
CA MET A 96 5.48 -1.72 -12.57
C MET A 96 5.56 -2.95 -13.49
N ASP A 97 6.74 -3.57 -13.57
CA ASP A 97 6.82 -4.94 -14.06
C ASP A 97 6.18 -5.91 -13.04
N THR A 98 5.12 -6.59 -13.46
CA THR A 98 4.46 -7.66 -12.71
C THR A 98 5.40 -8.82 -12.42
N TYR A 99 6.36 -9.09 -13.31
CA TYR A 99 7.27 -10.22 -13.17
C TYR A 99 8.59 -9.81 -12.52
N ARG A 100 9.08 -10.70 -11.65
CA ARG A 100 10.35 -10.55 -10.94
C ARG A 100 11.41 -11.54 -11.41
N ASN A 101 11.00 -12.52 -12.21
CA ASN A 101 11.86 -13.26 -13.10
C ASN A 101 11.53 -12.84 -14.54
N THR A 102 12.50 -12.24 -15.22
CA THR A 102 12.35 -11.66 -16.56
C THR A 102 13.44 -12.19 -17.48
N PHE A 103 13.20 -12.11 -18.79
CA PHE A 103 14.15 -12.59 -19.78
C PHE A 103 14.47 -11.51 -20.79
N MET A 104 15.75 -11.37 -21.09
CA MET A 104 16.24 -10.50 -22.15
C MET A 104 16.94 -11.32 -23.23
N THR A 105 16.83 -10.83 -24.46
CA THR A 105 17.46 -11.42 -25.62
C THR A 105 18.43 -10.41 -26.22
N VAL A 106 19.66 -10.86 -26.48
CA VAL A 106 20.77 -10.01 -26.94
C VAL A 106 21.33 -10.59 -28.25
N PRO A 107 21.41 -9.81 -29.35
CA PRO A 107 22.11 -10.23 -30.55
C PRO A 107 23.58 -10.58 -30.29
N ALA A 108 24.07 -11.66 -30.91
CA ALA A 108 25.49 -12.00 -30.86
C ALA A 108 26.30 -11.05 -31.76
N GLU A 109 26.82 -9.99 -31.15
CA GLU A 109 27.61 -8.95 -31.80
C GLU A 109 28.91 -8.65 -31.04
N THR A 110 29.96 -8.29 -31.80
CA THR A 110 31.24 -7.85 -31.24
C THR A 110 31.28 -6.36 -30.89
N ASN A 111 30.31 -5.59 -31.37
CA ASN A 111 30.21 -4.16 -31.08
C ASN A 111 29.41 -3.90 -29.79
N PRO A 112 29.70 -2.79 -29.08
CA PRO A 112 28.95 -2.41 -27.91
C PRO A 112 27.47 -2.17 -28.22
N GLN A 113 26.60 -2.64 -27.32
CA GLN A 113 25.15 -2.51 -27.41
C GLN A 113 24.57 -2.13 -26.04
N THR A 114 23.40 -1.48 -26.06
CA THR A 114 22.66 -1.13 -24.84
C THR A 114 21.24 -1.64 -24.92
N THR A 115 20.86 -2.46 -23.96
CA THR A 115 19.49 -2.99 -23.83
C THR A 115 18.82 -2.36 -22.61
N ARG A 116 17.54 -2.05 -22.73
CA ARG A 116 16.69 -1.56 -21.64
C ARG A 116 15.50 -2.48 -21.47
N ALA A 117 15.13 -2.75 -20.22
CA ALA A 117 13.87 -3.41 -19.95
C ALA A 117 12.70 -2.50 -20.37
N VAL A 118 11.60 -3.10 -20.79
CA VAL A 118 10.38 -2.36 -21.17
C VAL A 118 9.70 -1.78 -19.92
N TYR A 119 9.68 -2.54 -18.84
CA TYR A 119 9.01 -2.18 -17.59
C TYR A 119 10.02 -1.90 -16.48
N ALA A 120 9.59 -1.05 -15.56
CA ALA A 120 10.39 -0.65 -14.43
C ALA A 120 10.26 -1.64 -13.27
N GLN A 121 11.39 -1.95 -12.65
CA GLN A 121 11.44 -2.56 -11.33
C GLN A 121 11.41 -1.43 -10.30
N ARG A 122 10.27 -1.23 -9.64
CA ARG A 122 10.04 -0.03 -8.81
C ARG A 122 10.72 -0.10 -7.44
N SER A 123 11.03 -1.30 -6.95
CA SER A 123 11.83 -1.53 -5.74
C SER A 123 12.50 -2.92 -5.79
N GLN A 124 13.82 -2.98 -5.64
CA GLN A 124 14.64 -4.19 -5.58
C GLN A 124 16.01 -3.88 -4.96
N ARG A 125 16.56 -4.79 -4.15
CA ARG A 125 17.93 -4.72 -3.62
C ARG A 125 18.88 -5.66 -4.34
N TYR A 126 18.38 -6.84 -4.72
CA TYR A 126 19.16 -7.91 -5.29
C TYR A 126 18.74 -8.15 -6.74
N GLN A 127 19.73 -8.36 -7.60
CA GLN A 127 19.55 -8.71 -9.00
C GLN A 127 20.42 -9.92 -9.34
N LYS A 128 19.82 -10.99 -9.84
CA LYS A 128 20.51 -12.20 -10.27
C LYS A 128 20.48 -12.27 -11.79
N VAL A 129 21.65 -12.38 -12.40
CA VAL A 129 21.84 -12.41 -13.86
C VAL A 129 22.38 -13.79 -14.24
N ILE A 130 21.67 -14.50 -15.11
CA ILE A 130 21.98 -15.88 -15.49
C ILE A 130 22.06 -15.96 -17.01
N LEU A 131 23.21 -16.36 -17.55
CA LEU A 131 23.31 -16.69 -18.97
C LEU A 131 22.59 -18.01 -19.21
N THR A 132 21.61 -18.06 -20.13
CA THR A 132 20.81 -19.28 -20.37
C THR A 132 21.17 -19.98 -21.67
N THR A 133 21.64 -19.25 -22.69
CA THR A 133 22.09 -19.85 -23.94
C THR A 133 23.33 -20.72 -23.73
N ALA A 134 23.30 -21.92 -24.30
CA ALA A 134 24.44 -22.85 -24.34
C ALA A 134 25.51 -22.38 -25.33
N ASN A 135 26.78 -22.68 -25.06
CA ASN A 135 27.92 -22.33 -25.92
C ASN A 135 27.97 -20.84 -26.28
N ALA A 136 27.76 -19.99 -25.28
CA ALA A 136 27.67 -18.54 -25.43
C ALA A 136 28.54 -17.82 -24.40
N SER A 137 28.90 -16.58 -24.74
CA SER A 137 29.57 -15.64 -23.84
C SER A 137 28.95 -14.25 -23.99
N ILE A 138 28.78 -13.54 -22.88
CA ILE A 138 28.31 -12.15 -22.86
C ILE A 138 29.13 -11.33 -21.87
N THR A 139 29.58 -10.14 -22.29
CA THR A 139 30.36 -9.24 -21.45
C THR A 139 29.58 -7.96 -21.17
N PHE A 140 29.23 -7.75 -19.91
CA PHE A 140 28.62 -6.52 -19.43
C PHE A 140 29.70 -5.50 -19.03
N THR A 141 29.56 -4.27 -19.51
CA THR A 141 30.34 -3.12 -19.02
C THR A 141 29.60 -2.36 -17.94
N LYS A 142 28.27 -2.45 -17.93
CA LYS A 142 27.43 -1.85 -16.91
C LYS A 142 26.10 -2.59 -16.80
N ILE A 143 25.65 -2.77 -15.56
CA ILE A 143 24.28 -3.11 -15.21
C ILE A 143 23.82 -2.07 -14.18
N ALA A 144 22.70 -1.40 -14.45
CA ALA A 144 22.21 -0.30 -13.63
C ALA A 144 20.68 -0.18 -13.69
N PHE A 145 20.13 0.66 -12.81
CA PHE A 145 18.76 1.15 -12.92
C PHE A 145 18.74 2.63 -13.27
N GLU A 146 18.03 2.99 -14.32
CA GLU A 146 17.72 4.38 -14.63
C GLU A 146 16.58 4.86 -13.74
N ARG A 147 16.83 5.86 -12.89
CA ARG A 147 15.80 6.41 -11.98
C ARG A 147 14.69 7.09 -12.77
N ILE A 148 13.45 6.74 -12.45
CA ILE A 148 12.26 7.37 -13.04
C ILE A 148 12.02 8.77 -12.49
N ARG A 149 12.40 8.98 -11.23
CA ARG A 149 12.43 10.32 -10.65
C ARG A 149 13.61 10.52 -9.70
N PRO A 150 14.08 11.76 -9.52
CA PRO A 150 15.00 12.10 -8.45
C PRO A 150 14.41 11.79 -7.07
N SER A 151 15.29 11.51 -6.10
CA SER A 151 14.87 11.41 -4.70
C SER A 151 14.48 12.80 -4.19
N ALA A 152 13.40 12.87 -3.41
CA ALA A 152 12.98 14.11 -2.78
C ALA A 152 13.61 14.20 -1.39
N PRO A 153 14.47 15.20 -1.10
CA PRO A 153 14.99 15.37 0.25
C PRO A 153 13.84 15.68 1.23
N PRO A 154 13.92 15.20 2.48
CA PRO A 154 12.91 15.54 3.48
C PRO A 154 12.90 17.05 3.74
N ARG A 155 11.71 17.58 3.95
CA ARG A 155 11.52 18.99 4.29
C ARG A 155 11.53 19.20 5.79
N SER A 156 10.97 18.25 6.52
CA SER A 156 10.99 18.21 7.98
C SER A 156 12.13 17.32 8.50
N THR A 157 12.55 17.51 9.75
CA THR A 157 13.64 16.75 10.38
C THR A 157 13.27 16.33 11.80
N PHE A 158 13.75 15.16 12.21
CA PHE A 158 13.69 14.66 13.58
C PHE A 158 15.02 13.99 13.93
N THR A 159 15.53 14.28 15.12
CA THR A 159 16.71 13.66 15.71
C THR A 159 16.54 13.56 17.22
N CYS A 160 17.13 12.55 17.83
CA CYS A 160 17.21 12.40 19.28
C CYS A 160 18.52 11.74 19.71
N SER A 161 18.68 11.52 21.02
CA SER A 161 19.86 10.89 21.61
C SER A 161 20.06 9.40 21.26
N SER A 162 19.10 8.74 20.58
CA SER A 162 19.22 7.35 20.13
C SER A 162 19.49 7.28 18.63
N GLU A 163 20.71 6.83 18.26
CA GLU A 163 21.08 6.61 16.85
C GLU A 163 20.17 5.58 16.16
N LEU A 164 19.65 4.61 16.90
CA LEU A 164 18.71 3.63 16.36
C LEU A 164 17.39 4.29 15.96
N LEU A 165 16.80 5.11 16.84
CA LEU A 165 15.57 5.84 16.53
C LEU A 165 15.77 6.84 15.37
N ASN A 166 16.94 7.49 15.30
CA ASN A 166 17.30 8.36 14.19
C ASN A 166 17.28 7.61 12.85
N ARG A 167 17.88 6.40 12.79
CA ARG A 167 17.84 5.55 11.60
C ARG A 167 16.43 5.07 11.27
N ILE A 168 15.66 4.61 12.27
CA ILE A 168 14.27 4.20 12.08
C ILE A 168 13.45 5.32 11.45
N TRP A 169 13.62 6.57 11.91
CA TRP A 169 12.94 7.72 11.33
C TRP A 169 13.38 7.97 9.88
N GLN A 170 14.69 7.94 9.60
CA GLN A 170 15.25 8.16 8.26
C GLN A 170 14.79 7.11 7.24
N ASP A 171 14.82 5.83 7.61
CA ASP A 171 14.32 4.73 6.78
C ASP A 171 12.82 4.91 6.51
N GLY A 172 12.04 5.33 7.51
CA GLY A 172 10.62 5.64 7.35
C GLY A 172 10.35 6.78 6.38
N VAL A 173 11.12 7.87 6.46
CA VAL A 173 11.03 8.98 5.50
C VAL A 173 11.34 8.53 4.07
N ARG A 174 12.32 7.63 3.91
CA ARG A 174 12.64 7.05 2.61
C ARG A 174 11.52 6.16 2.08
N THR A 175 10.85 5.40 2.95
CA THR A 175 9.63 4.67 2.58
C THR A 175 8.51 5.61 2.15
N VAL A 176 8.29 6.73 2.86
CA VAL A 176 7.31 7.76 2.45
C VAL A 176 7.60 8.30 1.05
N ASP A 177 8.87 8.61 0.76
CA ASP A 177 9.26 9.03 -0.59
C ASP A 177 8.90 7.93 -1.60
N ARG A 178 9.35 6.70 -1.40
CA ARG A 178 9.15 5.59 -2.34
C ARG A 178 7.69 5.16 -2.53
N CYS A 179 6.84 5.39 -1.54
CA CYS A 179 5.40 5.18 -1.58
C CYS A 179 4.60 6.40 -2.05
N THR A 180 5.28 7.41 -2.61
CA THR A 180 4.67 8.56 -3.26
C THR A 180 4.99 8.58 -4.76
N VAL A 181 3.95 8.78 -5.58
CA VAL A 181 4.03 8.83 -7.04
C VAL A 181 3.62 10.21 -7.55
N ALA A 182 4.43 10.81 -8.41
CA ALA A 182 4.12 12.07 -9.09
C ALA A 182 3.14 11.85 -10.25
N LYS A 183 2.35 12.88 -10.60
CA LYS A 183 1.52 12.86 -11.82
C LYS A 183 2.40 12.59 -13.04
N GLY A 184 2.01 11.65 -13.90
CA GLY A 184 2.78 11.35 -15.11
C GLY A 184 3.95 10.38 -14.92
N GLU A 185 4.09 9.74 -13.74
CA GLU A 185 5.28 8.93 -13.39
C GLU A 185 5.18 7.47 -13.87
N THR A 186 3.98 6.93 -14.06
CA THR A 186 3.81 5.59 -14.63
C THR A 186 3.88 5.63 -16.15
N SER A 187 4.48 4.61 -16.75
CA SER A 187 4.56 4.45 -18.20
C SER A 187 3.37 3.64 -18.71
N SER A 188 3.03 3.80 -19.99
CA SER A 188 2.04 2.94 -20.63
C SER A 188 2.52 1.49 -20.66
N ALA A 189 1.69 0.57 -20.22
CA ALA A 189 1.98 -0.86 -20.24
C ALA A 189 1.72 -1.48 -21.62
N TRP A 190 0.83 -0.87 -22.41
CA TRP A 190 0.48 -1.28 -23.77
C TRP A 190 1.00 -0.28 -24.81
N GLU A 191 1.31 -0.80 -26.00
CA GLU A 191 1.74 -0.01 -27.15
C GLU A 191 0.63 -0.01 -28.20
N VAL A 192 -0.05 1.13 -28.38
CA VAL A 192 -1.14 1.25 -29.37
C VAL A 192 -0.56 1.64 -30.72
N THR A 193 -0.82 0.85 -31.76
CA THR A 193 -0.31 1.06 -33.12
C THR A 193 -1.45 1.20 -34.14
N ASP A 194 -1.11 1.47 -35.40
CA ASP A 194 -2.09 1.53 -36.50
C ASP A 194 -2.61 0.14 -36.92
N GLU A 195 -1.91 -0.94 -36.54
CA GLU A 195 -2.28 -2.32 -36.89
C GLU A 195 -3.03 -3.06 -35.76
N GLY A 196 -2.90 -2.57 -34.53
CA GLY A 196 -3.44 -3.17 -33.32
C GLY A 196 -2.72 -2.69 -32.05
N THR A 197 -3.28 -3.00 -30.88
CA THR A 197 -2.63 -2.71 -29.60
C THR A 197 -1.79 -3.91 -29.19
N ARG A 198 -0.49 -3.68 -29.03
CA ARG A 198 0.49 -4.68 -28.59
C ARG A 198 0.48 -4.76 -27.07
N VAL A 199 0.16 -5.95 -26.58
CA VAL A 199 0.11 -6.29 -25.16
C VAL A 199 1.20 -7.31 -24.88
N ARG A 200 2.08 -7.00 -23.91
CA ARG A 200 3.07 -7.93 -23.41
C ARG A 200 2.57 -8.57 -22.12
N GLY A 201 3.12 -9.74 -21.79
CA GLY A 201 2.82 -10.46 -20.57
C GLY A 201 3.00 -9.58 -19.33
N GLN A 202 1.89 -9.29 -18.66
CA GLN A 202 1.71 -8.52 -17.43
C GLN A 202 0.35 -8.91 -16.81
N HIS A 203 -0.07 -8.24 -15.74
CA HIS A 203 -1.43 -8.35 -15.20
C HIS A 203 -2.51 -8.18 -16.27
N TRP A 204 -3.54 -9.03 -16.20
CA TRP A 204 -4.72 -8.99 -17.05
C TRP A 204 -5.57 -7.78 -16.72
N ALA A 205 -5.30 -6.66 -17.42
CA ALA A 205 -6.01 -5.42 -17.25
C ALA A 205 -7.46 -5.55 -17.78
N PRO A 206 -8.49 -5.41 -16.94
CA PRO A 206 -9.87 -5.46 -17.38
C PRO A 206 -10.36 -4.11 -17.91
N CYS A 207 -11.30 -4.13 -18.87
CA CYS A 207 -12.05 -2.94 -19.25
C CYS A 207 -12.91 -2.50 -18.06
N ARG A 208 -12.69 -1.29 -17.53
CA ARG A 208 -13.29 -0.89 -16.26
C ARG A 208 -14.78 -0.50 -16.35
N PHE A 209 -15.29 -0.29 -17.56
CA PHE A 209 -16.75 -0.17 -17.80
C PHE A 209 -17.49 -1.49 -17.52
N GLY A 210 -16.78 -2.62 -17.58
CA GLY A 210 -17.40 -3.94 -17.60
C GLY A 210 -17.48 -4.69 -16.30
N THR A 211 -17.15 -4.07 -15.16
CA THR A 211 -17.09 -4.80 -13.88
C THR A 211 -18.43 -5.38 -13.43
N ARG A 212 -19.55 -4.99 -14.06
CA ARG A 212 -20.91 -5.50 -13.80
C ARG A 212 -21.54 -6.22 -15.01
N TRP A 213 -20.80 -6.43 -16.11
CA TRP A 213 -21.38 -7.11 -17.27
C TRP A 213 -21.66 -8.58 -16.95
N ALA A 214 -22.93 -8.97 -17.06
CA ALA A 214 -23.40 -10.34 -16.90
C ALA A 214 -23.15 -11.15 -18.20
N ASP A 215 -24.19 -11.85 -18.67
CA ASP A 215 -24.20 -12.56 -19.95
C ASP A 215 -23.76 -11.64 -21.09
N LYS A 216 -22.64 -12.00 -21.72
CA LYS A 216 -22.02 -11.22 -22.79
C LYS A 216 -21.35 -12.10 -23.83
N THR A 217 -21.18 -11.52 -25.00
CA THR A 217 -20.38 -12.09 -26.09
C THR A 217 -19.26 -11.11 -26.40
N VAL A 218 -18.02 -11.56 -26.22
CA VAL A 218 -16.81 -10.80 -26.47
C VAL A 218 -16.23 -11.27 -27.79
N ARG A 219 -15.94 -10.34 -28.71
CA ARG A 219 -15.27 -10.62 -29.99
C ARG A 219 -14.08 -9.72 -30.17
N PHE A 220 -12.97 -10.27 -30.67
CA PHE A 220 -11.79 -9.51 -31.05
C PHE A 220 -10.96 -10.30 -32.08
N GLN A 221 -10.03 -9.60 -32.72
CA GLN A 221 -8.97 -10.21 -33.54
C GLN A 221 -7.65 -10.16 -32.78
N VAL A 222 -6.86 -11.23 -32.84
CA VAL A 222 -5.53 -11.30 -32.22
C VAL A 222 -4.50 -11.87 -33.19
N GLN A 223 -3.29 -11.32 -33.15
CA GLN A 223 -2.11 -11.88 -33.81
C GLN A 223 -1.03 -12.10 -32.76
N ILE A 224 -0.37 -13.26 -32.79
CA ILE A 224 0.64 -13.63 -31.82
C ILE A 224 2.02 -13.27 -32.38
N GLU A 225 2.81 -12.55 -31.58
CA GLU A 225 4.20 -12.24 -31.93
C GLU A 225 5.18 -13.20 -31.25
N SER A 226 4.88 -13.62 -30.02
CA SER A 226 5.72 -14.54 -29.24
C SER A 226 4.92 -15.24 -28.15
N GLY A 227 5.18 -16.54 -27.95
CA GLY A 227 4.61 -17.37 -26.89
C GLY A 227 3.14 -17.76 -27.10
N GLY A 228 2.25 -16.78 -27.11
CA GLY A 228 0.81 -17.02 -27.20
C GLY A 228 -0.02 -15.76 -27.05
N ALA A 229 -1.34 -15.94 -27.05
CA ALA A 229 -2.33 -14.90 -26.79
C ALA A 229 -3.13 -15.22 -25.53
N SER A 230 -3.44 -14.20 -24.73
CA SER A 230 -4.26 -14.39 -23.53
C SER A 230 -5.30 -13.28 -23.35
N TRP A 231 -6.45 -13.67 -22.83
CA TRP A 231 -7.54 -12.76 -22.46
C TRP A 231 -8.30 -13.38 -21.29
N ALA A 232 -9.16 -12.62 -20.63
CA ALA A 232 -10.01 -13.12 -19.57
C ALA A 232 -11.44 -12.59 -19.70
N VAL A 233 -12.39 -13.30 -19.06
CA VAL A 233 -13.78 -12.86 -18.86
C VAL A 233 -14.15 -12.99 -17.38
N HIS A 234 -15.23 -12.33 -16.96
CA HIS A 234 -15.62 -12.21 -15.55
C HIS A 234 -14.56 -11.52 -14.69
N MET A 235 -13.67 -10.74 -15.30
CA MET A 235 -12.53 -10.14 -14.60
C MET A 235 -12.93 -8.85 -13.87
N VAL A 236 -12.70 -8.81 -12.56
CA VAL A 236 -12.73 -7.58 -11.75
C VAL A 236 -11.38 -7.38 -11.06
N ALA A 237 -11.04 -8.33 -10.19
CA ALA A 237 -9.69 -8.54 -9.66
C ALA A 237 -9.20 -9.92 -10.11
N ASN A 238 -10.01 -10.97 -9.87
CA ASN A 238 -9.91 -12.30 -10.46
C ASN A 238 -11.01 -12.53 -11.51
N GLY A 239 -10.83 -13.58 -12.31
CA GLY A 239 -11.78 -14.00 -13.34
C GLY A 239 -11.39 -15.34 -13.97
N LEU A 240 -11.95 -15.63 -15.14
CA LEU A 240 -11.61 -16.78 -15.97
C LEU A 240 -10.67 -16.37 -17.09
N ILE A 241 -9.42 -16.81 -17.00
CA ILE A 241 -8.33 -16.50 -17.92
C ILE A 241 -8.19 -17.61 -18.95
N PHE A 242 -7.98 -17.22 -20.20
CA PHE A 242 -7.70 -18.11 -21.33
C PHE A 242 -6.32 -17.84 -21.87
N CYS A 243 -5.59 -18.89 -22.19
CA CYS A 243 -4.27 -18.81 -22.79
C CYS A 243 -4.20 -19.74 -24.00
N LEU A 244 -4.01 -19.12 -25.16
CA LEU A 244 -3.78 -19.79 -26.42
C LEU A 244 -2.27 -19.90 -26.60
N ASP A 245 -1.75 -21.09 -26.32
CA ASP A 245 -0.32 -21.41 -26.32
C ASP A 245 0.13 -21.92 -27.70
N VAL A 246 1.11 -21.24 -28.30
CA VAL A 246 1.66 -21.62 -29.61
C VAL A 246 2.52 -22.87 -29.52
N VAL A 247 3.31 -23.01 -28.46
CA VAL A 247 4.29 -24.09 -28.31
C VAL A 247 3.56 -25.39 -28.00
N GLU A 248 2.67 -25.36 -27.02
CA GLU A 248 1.92 -26.53 -26.58
C GLU A 248 0.75 -26.87 -27.52
N ARG A 249 0.42 -25.97 -28.47
CA ARG A 249 -0.73 -26.12 -29.38
C ARG A 249 -2.05 -26.36 -28.64
N VAL A 250 -2.25 -25.67 -27.53
CA VAL A 250 -3.48 -25.76 -26.70
C VAL A 250 -4.10 -24.40 -26.40
N LEU A 251 -5.41 -24.39 -26.22
CA LEU A 251 -6.11 -23.39 -25.42
C LEU A 251 -6.25 -23.97 -24.01
N TYR A 252 -5.80 -23.28 -22.97
CA TYR A 252 -6.11 -23.65 -21.59
C TYR A 252 -6.83 -22.53 -20.86
N ALA A 253 -7.65 -22.89 -19.88
CA ALA A 253 -8.43 -21.96 -19.07
C ALA A 253 -8.14 -22.16 -17.58
N CYS A 254 -8.04 -21.06 -16.84
CA CYS A 254 -7.85 -21.09 -15.40
C CYS A 254 -8.64 -19.97 -14.71
N GLU A 255 -9.15 -20.26 -13.52
CA GLU A 255 -9.75 -19.27 -12.63
C GLU A 255 -8.69 -18.76 -11.66
N GLY A 256 -8.56 -17.42 -11.56
CA GLY A 256 -7.63 -16.78 -10.64
C GLY A 256 -7.36 -15.32 -11.00
N LEU A 257 -6.38 -14.74 -10.30
CA LEU A 257 -5.76 -13.46 -10.70
C LEU A 257 -4.80 -13.64 -11.88
N SER A 258 -4.30 -14.86 -12.07
CA SER A 258 -3.27 -15.20 -13.03
C SER A 258 -3.32 -16.68 -13.39
N THR A 259 -2.40 -17.12 -14.27
CA THR A 259 -2.18 -18.53 -14.59
C THR A 259 -1.30 -19.27 -13.59
N GLU A 260 -0.71 -18.56 -12.63
CA GLU A 260 0.21 -19.10 -11.62
C GLU A 260 -0.34 -18.88 -10.21
N ALA A 261 -0.14 -19.87 -9.33
CA ALA A 261 -0.51 -19.72 -7.93
C ALA A 261 0.36 -18.64 -7.28
N THR A 262 -0.28 -17.69 -6.61
CA THR A 262 0.38 -16.65 -5.80
C THR A 262 -0.19 -16.75 -4.38
N ILE A 263 -0.40 -15.62 -3.70
CA ILE A 263 -1.20 -15.59 -2.47
C ILE A 263 -2.63 -16.14 -2.66
N PHE A 264 -3.13 -16.18 -3.90
CA PHE A 264 -4.39 -16.83 -4.26
C PHE A 264 -4.13 -18.09 -5.11
N PRO A 265 -4.89 -19.18 -4.86
CA PRO A 265 -4.80 -20.39 -5.67
C PRO A 265 -5.33 -20.14 -7.07
N VAL A 266 -4.86 -20.96 -8.02
CA VAL A 266 -5.35 -21.01 -9.40
C VAL A 266 -6.05 -22.35 -9.60
N ALA A 267 -7.22 -22.32 -10.24
CA ALA A 267 -7.97 -23.53 -10.58
C ALA A 267 -8.06 -23.69 -12.10
N GLU A 268 -7.36 -24.69 -12.65
CA GLU A 268 -7.50 -25.04 -14.07
C GLU A 268 -8.93 -25.52 -14.36
N LYS A 269 -9.51 -25.02 -15.47
CA LYS A 269 -10.88 -25.33 -15.92
C LYS A 269 -10.91 -26.17 -17.19
N GLY A 270 -9.77 -26.35 -17.85
CA GLY A 270 -9.63 -27.26 -18.98
C GLY A 270 -8.51 -26.88 -19.95
N ARG A 271 -8.18 -27.82 -20.84
CA ARG A 271 -7.15 -27.73 -21.87
C ARG A 271 -7.68 -28.39 -23.14
N TRP A 272 -7.65 -27.69 -24.27
CA TRP A 272 -8.23 -28.10 -25.55
C TRP A 272 -7.21 -27.96 -26.67
N ALA A 273 -7.11 -28.96 -27.54
CA ALA A 273 -6.16 -28.94 -28.66
C ALA A 273 -6.56 -27.90 -29.72
N LEU A 274 -5.56 -27.17 -30.24
CA LEU A 274 -5.75 -26.17 -31.29
C LEU A 274 -5.79 -26.78 -32.70
N GLY A 275 -5.39 -28.03 -32.87
CA GLY A 275 -5.38 -28.69 -34.18
C GLY A 275 -4.51 -27.93 -35.20
N ASP A 276 -5.08 -27.69 -36.37
CA ASP A 276 -4.48 -27.10 -37.57
C ASP A 276 -4.65 -25.57 -37.70
N LEU A 277 -5.00 -24.87 -36.61
CA LEU A 277 -5.10 -23.41 -36.63
C LEU A 277 -3.77 -22.76 -37.04
N ASP A 278 -3.83 -21.88 -38.05
CA ASP A 278 -2.70 -21.05 -38.48
C ASP A 278 -2.44 -19.95 -37.45
N MET A 279 -1.31 -20.06 -36.77
CA MET A 279 -0.93 -19.18 -35.67
C MET A 279 -0.26 -17.88 -36.08
N ASP A 280 0.18 -17.79 -37.34
CA ASP A 280 0.82 -16.59 -37.87
C ASP A 280 -0.23 -15.60 -38.41
N ALA A 281 -1.45 -16.08 -38.63
CA ALA A 281 -2.60 -15.30 -39.08
C ALA A 281 -3.22 -14.44 -37.97
N TRP A 282 -4.09 -13.51 -38.39
CA TRP A 282 -5.04 -12.88 -37.48
C TRP A 282 -6.14 -13.87 -37.13
N LEU A 283 -6.25 -14.22 -35.86
CA LEU A 283 -7.27 -15.13 -35.32
C LEU A 283 -8.48 -14.33 -34.86
N GLU A 284 -9.67 -14.69 -35.33
CA GLU A 284 -10.94 -14.19 -34.80
C GLU A 284 -11.35 -15.01 -33.59
N VAL A 285 -11.49 -14.36 -32.44
CA VAL A 285 -11.86 -15.01 -31.18
C VAL A 285 -13.24 -14.52 -30.77
N GLU A 286 -14.13 -15.45 -30.43
CA GLU A 286 -15.41 -15.20 -29.78
C GLU A 286 -15.48 -15.94 -28.45
N THR A 287 -15.80 -15.23 -27.37
CA THR A 287 -16.08 -15.81 -26.05
C THR A 287 -17.50 -15.44 -25.63
N ALA A 288 -18.39 -16.43 -25.54
CA ALA A 288 -19.77 -16.26 -25.11
C ALA A 288 -19.93 -16.77 -23.68
N THR A 289 -20.44 -15.93 -22.79
CA THR A 289 -20.69 -16.22 -21.37
C THR A 289 -22.20 -16.21 -21.14
N ARG A 290 -22.76 -17.31 -20.63
CA ARG A 290 -24.21 -17.47 -20.39
C ARG A 290 -24.44 -18.23 -19.08
N GLY A 291 -25.01 -17.57 -18.09
CA GLY A 291 -25.17 -18.14 -16.75
C GLY A 291 -23.85 -18.69 -16.21
N SER A 292 -23.79 -19.97 -15.89
CA SER A 292 -22.58 -20.65 -15.41
C SER A 292 -21.74 -21.30 -16.51
N THR A 293 -21.98 -20.95 -17.78
CA THR A 293 -21.33 -21.55 -18.95
C THR A 293 -20.51 -20.55 -19.76
N VAL A 294 -19.40 -21.02 -20.34
CA VAL A 294 -18.57 -20.25 -21.26
C VAL A 294 -18.22 -21.09 -22.49
N ILE A 295 -18.40 -20.49 -23.66
CA ILE A 295 -18.03 -21.07 -24.96
C ILE A 295 -16.95 -20.21 -25.59
N ILE A 296 -15.87 -20.84 -26.07
CA ILE A 296 -14.83 -20.17 -26.84
C ILE A 296 -14.79 -20.75 -28.26
N SER A 297 -14.89 -19.86 -29.24
CA SER A 297 -14.73 -20.17 -30.66
C SER A 297 -13.57 -19.37 -31.25
N VAL A 298 -12.75 -20.02 -32.06
CA VAL A 298 -11.65 -19.38 -32.80
C VAL A 298 -11.81 -19.69 -34.28
N GLN A 299 -11.82 -18.64 -35.12
CA GLN A 299 -12.15 -18.71 -36.54
C GLN A 299 -13.44 -19.48 -36.83
N GLY A 300 -14.49 -19.23 -36.02
CA GLY A 300 -15.79 -19.89 -36.14
C GLY A 300 -15.84 -21.34 -35.67
N ARG A 301 -14.70 -21.96 -35.31
CA ARG A 301 -14.64 -23.30 -34.72
C ARG A 301 -14.75 -23.22 -33.20
N GLN A 302 -15.76 -23.85 -32.62
CA GLN A 302 -15.85 -24.00 -31.15
C GLN A 302 -14.68 -24.86 -30.65
N LEU A 303 -13.82 -24.28 -29.80
CA LEU A 303 -12.67 -24.95 -29.21
C LEU A 303 -12.94 -25.45 -27.80
N ALA A 304 -13.70 -24.69 -27.01
CA ALA A 304 -13.91 -24.97 -25.60
C ALA A 304 -15.35 -24.72 -25.18
N PHE A 305 -15.81 -25.55 -24.24
CA PHE A 305 -17.07 -25.42 -23.53
C PHE A 305 -16.78 -25.70 -22.06
N ILE A 306 -17.12 -24.74 -21.19
CA ILE A 306 -16.93 -24.81 -19.75
C ILE A 306 -18.30 -24.62 -19.10
N GLU A 307 -18.62 -25.44 -18.11
CA GLU A 307 -19.89 -25.40 -17.39
C GLU A 307 -19.66 -25.40 -15.87
N ASN A 308 -20.75 -25.15 -15.12
CA ASN A 308 -20.75 -25.16 -13.66
C ASN A 308 -19.75 -24.16 -13.03
N LEU A 309 -19.57 -22.99 -13.65
CA LEU A 309 -18.72 -21.93 -13.11
C LEU A 309 -19.34 -21.28 -11.85
N ASP A 310 -18.52 -21.16 -10.80
CA ASP A 310 -18.79 -20.41 -9.56
C ASP A 310 -17.64 -19.42 -9.31
N ILE A 311 -17.52 -18.42 -10.19
CA ILE A 311 -16.46 -17.40 -10.10
C ILE A 311 -16.96 -16.26 -9.23
N ARG A 312 -16.36 -16.12 -8.05
CA ARG A 312 -16.67 -15.03 -7.11
C ARG A 312 -15.57 -13.99 -7.16
N PRO A 313 -15.89 -12.72 -7.48
CA PRO A 313 -14.88 -11.69 -7.49
C PRO A 313 -14.40 -11.43 -6.06
N ILE A 314 -13.08 -11.40 -5.86
CA ILE A 314 -12.43 -11.04 -4.59
C ILE A 314 -12.87 -9.65 -4.15
N LEU A 315 -13.13 -8.75 -5.11
CA LEU A 315 -13.69 -7.43 -4.89
C LEU A 315 -14.99 -7.26 -5.66
N GLY A 316 -16.07 -6.97 -4.93
CA GLY A 316 -17.41 -6.76 -5.48
C GLY A 316 -18.45 -7.70 -4.86
N GLY A 317 -19.68 -7.22 -4.72
CA GLY A 317 -20.80 -7.98 -4.16
C GLY A 317 -21.69 -8.67 -5.20
N SER A 318 -21.23 -8.76 -6.45
CA SER A 318 -22.08 -9.19 -7.56
C SER A 318 -22.23 -10.72 -7.61
N PRO A 319 -23.34 -11.24 -8.15
CA PRO A 319 -23.54 -12.67 -8.36
C PRO A 319 -22.47 -13.29 -9.26
N ASN A 320 -22.41 -14.63 -9.25
CA ASN A 320 -21.71 -15.41 -10.28
C ASN A 320 -22.05 -14.86 -11.67
N ASN A 321 -21.06 -14.86 -12.56
CA ASN A 321 -21.17 -14.47 -13.98
C ASN A 321 -21.17 -12.96 -14.28
N THR A 322 -20.80 -12.10 -13.32
CA THR A 322 -20.49 -10.68 -13.62
C THR A 322 -19.00 -10.44 -13.82
N GLY A 323 -18.63 -9.35 -14.50
CA GLY A 323 -17.24 -8.90 -14.67
C GLY A 323 -16.84 -8.71 -16.12
N SER A 324 -15.65 -8.14 -16.31
CA SER A 324 -15.25 -7.57 -17.59
C SER A 324 -14.49 -8.56 -18.49
N VAL A 325 -14.15 -8.08 -19.69
CA VAL A 325 -13.07 -8.63 -20.52
C VAL A 325 -11.74 -8.02 -20.08
N ALA A 326 -10.67 -8.82 -20.09
CA ALA A 326 -9.31 -8.35 -19.79
C ALA A 326 -8.27 -8.88 -20.76
N PHE A 327 -7.16 -8.15 -20.89
CA PHE A 327 -5.99 -8.54 -21.70
C PHE A 327 -4.71 -8.41 -20.89
N GLY A 328 -3.81 -9.38 -21.07
CA GLY A 328 -2.57 -9.53 -20.33
C GLY A 328 -1.90 -10.83 -20.76
N GLY A 329 -1.04 -11.41 -19.94
CA GLY A 329 -0.55 -12.75 -20.24
C GLY A 329 0.65 -13.22 -19.42
N PRO A 330 1.02 -14.50 -19.59
CA PRO A 330 2.25 -15.08 -19.05
C PRO A 330 3.50 -14.29 -19.44
N CYS A 331 4.55 -14.39 -18.63
CA CYS A 331 5.82 -13.71 -18.89
C CYS A 331 6.33 -13.99 -20.32
N GLN A 332 6.93 -12.99 -20.96
CA GLN A 332 7.48 -13.05 -22.33
C GLN A 332 6.47 -13.22 -23.48
N TRP A 333 5.19 -13.45 -23.19
CA TRP A 333 4.17 -13.53 -24.24
C TRP A 333 3.91 -12.13 -24.81
N VAL A 334 3.72 -12.05 -26.12
CA VAL A 334 3.44 -10.79 -26.83
C VAL A 334 2.42 -11.06 -27.92
N SER A 335 1.33 -10.29 -27.89
CA SER A 335 0.24 -10.38 -28.87
C SER A 335 -0.30 -9.00 -29.22
N ARG A 336 -0.84 -8.86 -30.43
CA ARG A 336 -1.52 -7.65 -30.91
C ARG A 336 -3.01 -7.90 -31.03
N TYR A 337 -3.81 -7.01 -30.48
CA TYR A 337 -5.27 -7.13 -30.41
C TYR A 337 -5.92 -5.99 -31.20
N ARG A 338 -7.04 -6.28 -31.87
CA ARG A 338 -7.87 -5.28 -32.57
C ARG A 338 -9.34 -5.65 -32.63
N LYS A 339 -10.19 -4.66 -32.94
CA LYS A 339 -11.64 -4.82 -33.15
C LYS A 339 -12.37 -5.47 -31.96
N LEU A 340 -12.12 -4.98 -30.75
CA LEU A 340 -12.85 -5.44 -29.57
C LEU A 340 -14.30 -4.97 -29.64
N SER A 341 -15.23 -5.91 -29.53
CA SER A 341 -16.65 -5.64 -29.33
C SER A 341 -17.23 -6.57 -28.27
N VAL A 342 -18.05 -6.01 -27.40
CA VAL A 342 -18.73 -6.71 -26.31
C VAL A 342 -20.21 -6.42 -26.42
N HIS A 343 -21.01 -7.46 -26.51
CA HIS A 343 -22.47 -7.36 -26.64
C HIS A 343 -23.16 -8.15 -25.53
N ASP A 344 -24.33 -7.69 -25.08
CA ASP A 344 -25.16 -8.44 -24.12
C ASP A 344 -25.83 -9.67 -24.78
N SER A 345 -26.65 -10.38 -24.01
CA SER A 345 -27.41 -11.54 -24.50
C SER A 345 -28.50 -11.20 -25.52
N GLN A 346 -28.90 -9.93 -25.63
CA GLN A 346 -29.89 -9.43 -26.59
C GLN A 346 -29.24 -8.89 -27.86
N GLY A 347 -27.90 -8.81 -27.91
CA GLY A 347 -27.15 -8.27 -29.03
C GLY A 347 -26.96 -6.76 -28.99
N ASN A 348 -27.25 -6.09 -27.87
CA ASN A 348 -26.92 -4.67 -27.69
C ASN A 348 -25.43 -4.52 -27.39
N ALA A 349 -24.79 -3.50 -27.95
CA ALA A 349 -23.39 -3.18 -27.66
C ALA A 349 -23.24 -2.69 -26.22
N LEU A 350 -22.40 -3.38 -25.44
CA LEU A 350 -21.97 -2.97 -24.09
C LEU A 350 -20.68 -2.14 -24.15
N TYR A 351 -19.77 -2.49 -25.06
CA TYR A 351 -18.50 -1.79 -25.26
C TYR A 351 -17.89 -2.12 -26.61
N GLU A 352 -17.34 -1.12 -27.30
CA GLU A 352 -16.59 -1.30 -28.53
C GLU A 352 -15.34 -0.43 -28.51
N ASN A 353 -14.20 -0.98 -28.90
CA ASN A 353 -12.93 -0.26 -29.05
C ASN A 353 -12.12 -0.97 -30.13
N ASP A 354 -11.59 -0.22 -31.10
CA ASP A 354 -10.89 -0.86 -32.20
C ASP A 354 -9.46 -1.29 -31.87
N PHE A 355 -8.90 -0.80 -30.75
CA PHE A 355 -7.52 -0.96 -30.32
C PHE A 355 -6.50 -0.46 -31.34
N LEU A 356 -6.85 0.55 -32.11
CA LEU A 356 -5.95 1.24 -33.03
C LEU A 356 -5.60 2.63 -32.50
N ARG A 357 -4.61 3.26 -33.14
CA ARG A 357 -4.09 4.59 -32.78
C ARG A 357 -5.17 5.65 -32.56
N LYS A 358 -6.27 5.63 -33.32
CA LYS A 358 -7.37 6.62 -33.17
C LYS A 358 -8.07 6.55 -31.80
N ASP A 359 -8.06 5.38 -31.15
CA ASP A 359 -8.64 5.15 -29.83
C ASP A 359 -7.56 5.06 -28.73
N GLU A 360 -6.29 5.43 -28.99
CA GLU A 360 -5.15 5.23 -28.07
C GLU A 360 -5.42 5.74 -26.65
N GLN A 361 -5.83 6.99 -26.50
CA GLN A 361 -6.10 7.57 -25.18
C GLN A 361 -7.21 6.81 -24.45
N ARG A 362 -8.27 6.44 -25.18
CA ARG A 362 -9.40 5.70 -24.63
C ARG A 362 -8.98 4.30 -24.21
N THR A 363 -8.24 3.58 -25.05
CA THR A 363 -7.70 2.25 -24.73
C THR A 363 -6.85 2.27 -23.47
N LEU A 364 -5.94 3.24 -23.34
CA LEU A 364 -5.07 3.33 -22.17
C LEU A 364 -5.83 3.67 -20.87
N VAL A 365 -6.87 4.51 -20.95
CA VAL A 365 -7.70 4.92 -19.80
C VAL A 365 -8.70 3.84 -19.41
N ASP A 366 -9.45 3.29 -20.37
CA ASP A 366 -10.53 2.32 -20.12
C ASP A 366 -10.00 1.02 -19.50
N PHE A 367 -8.75 0.65 -19.80
CA PHE A 367 -8.05 -0.51 -19.24
C PHE A 367 -7.07 -0.14 -18.11
N GLN A 368 -6.90 1.15 -17.81
CA GLN A 368 -5.99 1.65 -16.76
C GLN A 368 -4.55 1.16 -16.92
N VAL A 369 -4.07 1.19 -18.16
CA VAL A 369 -2.73 0.75 -18.56
C VAL A 369 -1.86 1.91 -19.05
N GLY A 370 -2.33 3.14 -18.93
CA GLY A 370 -1.59 4.36 -19.27
C GLY A 370 -0.80 4.95 -18.10
N THR A 371 -0.53 6.25 -18.19
CA THR A 371 0.05 7.01 -17.07
C THR A 371 -0.98 7.33 -15.98
N ASN A 372 -0.53 7.52 -14.75
CA ASN A 372 -1.35 8.04 -13.65
C ASN A 372 -1.69 9.53 -13.84
N ALA A 373 -2.98 9.86 -13.76
CA ALA A 373 -3.50 11.22 -14.00
C ALA A 373 -3.26 12.18 -12.82
N LEU A 374 -3.13 11.63 -11.61
CA LEU A 374 -2.96 12.35 -10.35
C LEU A 374 -1.66 11.92 -9.66
N ALA A 375 -1.07 12.82 -8.87
CA ALA A 375 -0.08 12.40 -7.90
C ALA A 375 -0.80 11.66 -6.77
N CYS A 376 -0.31 10.49 -6.38
CA CYS A 376 -0.99 9.63 -5.41
C CYS A 376 0.02 9.00 -4.45
N THR A 377 -0.48 8.57 -3.31
CA THR A 377 0.16 7.60 -2.43
C THR A 377 -0.11 6.18 -2.93
N ILE A 378 0.84 5.28 -2.70
CA ILE A 378 0.70 3.85 -2.95
C ILE A 378 1.01 3.05 -1.69
N ASP A 379 0.40 1.88 -1.55
CA ASP A 379 0.63 0.91 -0.47
C ASP A 379 2.13 0.56 -0.35
N GLY A 380 2.71 -0.12 -1.33
CA GLY A 380 4.12 -0.49 -1.38
C GLY A 380 4.84 0.01 -2.64
N ALA A 381 6.16 0.18 -2.54
CA ALA A 381 6.97 0.59 -3.68
C ALA A 381 7.10 -0.52 -4.74
N LYS A 382 7.15 -1.79 -4.30
CA LYS A 382 7.38 -2.97 -5.13
C LYS A 382 6.16 -3.42 -5.94
N ARG A 383 5.11 -3.87 -5.23
CA ARG A 383 3.94 -4.55 -5.77
C ARG A 383 2.66 -3.76 -5.53
N ASP A 384 1.57 -4.19 -6.18
CA ASP A 384 0.22 -3.61 -6.20
C ASP A 384 0.15 -2.16 -6.71
N ARG A 385 0.92 -1.26 -6.08
CA ARG A 385 1.07 0.15 -6.40
C ARG A 385 -0.29 0.84 -6.54
N ALA A 386 -1.19 0.53 -5.62
CA ALA A 386 -2.55 1.03 -5.58
C ALA A 386 -2.73 2.04 -4.46
N CYS A 387 -3.66 2.97 -4.66
CA CYS A 387 -4.05 3.92 -3.65
C CYS A 387 -5.10 3.28 -2.73
N PHE A 388 -4.73 3.02 -1.48
CA PHE A 388 -5.63 2.54 -0.45
C PHE A 388 -5.99 3.65 0.54
N GLY A 389 -7.28 3.75 0.89
CA GLY A 389 -7.76 4.69 1.92
C GLY A 389 -7.24 4.37 3.33
N GLY A 390 -7.08 3.07 3.64
CA GLY A 390 -6.50 2.60 4.90
C GLY A 390 -5.02 2.95 5.04
N ASP A 391 -4.21 2.79 3.99
CA ASP A 391 -2.81 3.18 4.00
C ASP A 391 -2.63 4.70 4.09
N LEU A 392 -3.53 5.47 3.45
CA LEU A 392 -3.50 6.93 3.51
C LEU A 392 -3.70 7.46 4.94
N TYR A 393 -4.40 6.73 5.81
CA TYR A 393 -4.53 7.06 7.24
C TYR A 393 -3.16 7.18 7.93
N VAL A 394 -2.25 6.23 7.67
CA VAL A 394 -0.90 6.23 8.25
C VAL A 394 0.00 7.16 7.44
N MET A 395 0.06 6.93 6.13
CA MET A 395 1.02 7.57 5.24
C MET A 395 0.77 9.07 5.11
N GLY A 396 -0.49 9.51 5.13
CA GLY A 396 -0.84 10.93 5.10
C GLY A 396 -0.25 11.70 6.29
N ARG A 397 -0.28 11.10 7.49
CA ARG A 397 0.37 11.66 8.69
C ARG A 397 1.88 11.67 8.54
N SER A 398 2.48 10.60 8.02
CA SER A 398 3.92 10.52 7.81
C SER A 398 4.42 11.55 6.79
N ILE A 399 3.71 11.76 5.68
CA ILE A 399 4.00 12.81 4.69
C ILE A 399 4.00 14.20 5.32
N ALA A 400 3.00 14.49 6.17
CA ALA A 400 2.89 15.79 6.84
C ALA A 400 4.06 16.09 7.81
N HIS A 401 4.74 15.05 8.31
CA HIS A 401 5.88 15.17 9.22
C HIS A 401 7.24 14.92 8.54
N SER A 402 7.29 14.78 7.22
CA SER A 402 8.53 14.47 6.49
C SER A 402 8.68 15.22 5.16
N THR A 403 8.08 14.72 4.08
CA THR A 403 8.31 15.18 2.70
C THR A 403 7.44 16.37 2.30
N MET A 404 6.30 16.56 2.98
CA MET A 404 5.23 17.49 2.60
C MET A 404 4.74 17.31 1.16
N SER A 405 4.77 16.09 0.64
CA SER A 405 4.16 15.72 -0.64
C SER A 405 2.62 15.78 -0.59
N PHE A 406 2.04 16.90 -0.13
CA PHE A 406 0.60 17.11 0.03
C PHE A 406 -0.18 16.96 -1.28
N LYS A 407 0.47 17.18 -2.43
CA LYS A 407 -0.13 16.91 -3.74
C LYS A 407 -0.51 15.43 -3.91
N ALA A 408 0.29 14.52 -3.36
CA ALA A 408 0.01 13.08 -3.40
C ALA A 408 -1.18 12.72 -2.51
N ILE A 409 -1.28 13.30 -1.31
CA ILE A 409 -2.45 13.13 -0.44
C ILE A 409 -3.71 13.70 -1.13
N ALA A 410 -3.62 14.92 -1.67
CA ALA A 410 -4.72 15.58 -2.35
C ALA A 410 -5.23 14.77 -3.56
N GLY A 411 -4.32 14.22 -4.38
CA GLY A 411 -4.69 13.37 -5.50
C GLY A 411 -5.24 12.00 -5.08
N SER A 412 -4.72 11.39 -4.02
CA SER A 412 -5.33 10.19 -3.42
C SER A 412 -6.76 10.46 -2.94
N ILE A 413 -6.99 11.58 -2.25
CA ILE A 413 -8.33 12.00 -1.81
C ILE A 413 -9.24 12.20 -3.02
N GLU A 414 -8.78 12.92 -4.05
CA GLU A 414 -9.54 13.13 -5.28
C GLU A 414 -9.91 11.83 -5.98
N LEU A 415 -8.95 10.93 -6.17
CA LEU A 415 -9.15 9.64 -6.83
C LEU A 415 -10.15 8.75 -6.08
N LEU A 416 -9.98 8.61 -4.76
CA LEU A 416 -10.84 7.73 -3.97
C LEU A 416 -12.24 8.33 -3.82
N THR A 417 -12.35 9.64 -3.56
CA THR A 417 -13.65 10.29 -3.35
C THR A 417 -14.49 10.42 -4.62
N SER A 418 -13.87 10.37 -5.81
CA SER A 418 -14.62 10.34 -7.06
C SER A 418 -15.37 9.04 -7.29
N HIS A 419 -14.91 7.94 -6.69
CA HIS A 419 -15.51 6.61 -6.84
C HIS A 419 -16.60 6.37 -5.78
N GLN A 420 -17.55 7.30 -5.63
CA GLN A 420 -18.71 7.13 -4.74
C GLN A 420 -19.89 6.51 -5.50
N THR A 421 -20.49 5.47 -4.95
CA THR A 421 -21.72 4.84 -5.46
C THR A 421 -22.94 5.74 -5.22
N ALA A 422 -24.03 5.52 -5.96
CA ALA A 422 -25.24 6.34 -5.81
C ALA A 422 -25.89 6.25 -4.41
N ASP A 423 -25.70 5.14 -3.69
CA ASP A 423 -26.17 4.94 -2.32
C ASP A 423 -25.23 5.55 -1.24
N GLY A 424 -24.10 6.12 -1.66
CA GLY A 424 -23.21 6.91 -0.79
C GLY A 424 -21.94 6.19 -0.33
N TYR A 425 -21.73 4.92 -0.69
CA TYR A 425 -20.49 4.22 -0.34
C TYR A 425 -19.29 4.76 -1.11
N LEU A 426 -18.19 5.01 -0.38
CA LEU A 426 -17.02 5.71 -0.91
C LEU A 426 -15.94 4.72 -1.36
N GLY A 427 -15.35 4.98 -2.53
CA GLY A 427 -14.17 4.29 -3.01
C GLY A 427 -13.03 4.37 -1.99
N ASN A 428 -12.36 3.26 -1.76
CA ASN A 428 -11.31 3.12 -0.76
C ASN A 428 -10.11 2.30 -1.24
N LEU A 429 -10.13 1.89 -2.50
CA LEU A 429 -9.04 1.28 -3.25
C LEU A 429 -9.12 1.80 -4.69
N CYS A 430 -8.00 2.21 -5.30
CA CYS A 430 -7.92 2.40 -6.75
C CYS A 430 -6.50 2.09 -7.24
N PRO A 431 -6.31 1.39 -8.37
CA PRO A 431 -5.05 1.43 -9.10
C PRO A 431 -4.70 2.89 -9.40
N ILE A 432 -3.43 3.30 -9.28
CA ILE A 432 -3.06 4.71 -9.50
C ILE A 432 -3.21 5.17 -10.97
N GLN A 433 -3.33 4.24 -11.90
CA GLN A 433 -3.63 4.49 -13.31
C GLN A 433 -5.13 4.70 -13.56
N ALA A 434 -5.98 4.52 -12.54
CA ALA A 434 -7.40 4.82 -12.64
C ALA A 434 -7.63 6.32 -12.89
N PRO A 435 -8.56 6.68 -13.79
CA PRO A 435 -9.00 8.06 -13.92
C PRO A 435 -9.84 8.48 -12.71
N VAL A 436 -10.02 9.79 -12.55
CA VAL A 436 -11.08 10.31 -11.69
C VAL A 436 -12.43 9.91 -12.29
N HIS A 437 -13.34 9.41 -11.45
CA HIS A 437 -14.69 9.03 -11.87
C HIS A 437 -15.63 10.23 -11.74
N ASP A 438 -15.85 10.94 -12.83
CA ASP A 438 -16.64 12.19 -12.89
C ASP A 438 -18.02 12.02 -13.58
N THR A 439 -18.35 10.78 -13.94
CA THR A 439 -19.62 10.46 -14.61
C THR A 439 -20.74 10.23 -13.59
N LYS A 440 -21.99 10.23 -14.06
CA LYS A 440 -23.16 9.82 -13.27
C LYS A 440 -23.34 8.30 -13.19
N GLU A 441 -22.51 7.55 -13.90
CA GLU A 441 -22.58 6.09 -13.92
C GLU A 441 -22.01 5.50 -12.64
N GLU A 442 -22.35 4.24 -12.36
CA GLU A 442 -21.82 3.55 -11.20
C GLU A 442 -20.31 3.33 -11.36
N PRO A 443 -19.47 3.73 -10.37
CA PRO A 443 -18.04 3.51 -10.41
C PRO A 443 -17.70 2.00 -10.49
N PRO A 444 -16.54 1.64 -11.06
CA PRO A 444 -16.09 0.25 -11.13
C PRO A 444 -16.05 -0.44 -9.76
N THR A 445 -16.50 -1.70 -9.69
CA THR A 445 -16.65 -2.44 -8.42
C THR A 445 -15.34 -2.80 -7.72
N TYR A 446 -14.19 -2.73 -8.42
CA TYR A 446 -12.89 -2.93 -7.78
C TYR A 446 -12.61 -1.89 -6.69
N ALA A 447 -13.29 -0.73 -6.70
CA ALA A 447 -12.94 0.37 -5.82
C ALA A 447 -13.33 0.17 -4.34
N PHE A 448 -13.94 -0.97 -4.03
CA PHE A 448 -14.71 -1.23 -2.81
C PHE A 448 -14.13 -2.43 -2.07
N TYR A 449 -13.18 -2.16 -1.18
CA TYR A 449 -12.49 -3.20 -0.40
C TYR A 449 -13.12 -3.41 0.98
N SER A 450 -13.22 -2.34 1.78
CA SER A 450 -13.63 -2.45 3.19
C SER A 450 -14.37 -1.21 3.67
N LEU A 451 -15.46 -1.38 4.43
CA LEU A 451 -16.15 -0.25 5.06
C LEU A 451 -15.23 0.46 6.06
N SER A 452 -14.38 -0.27 6.78
CA SER A 452 -13.39 0.31 7.69
C SER A 452 -12.42 1.24 6.95
N TYR A 453 -11.95 0.85 5.77
CA TYR A 453 -11.02 1.67 4.96
C TYR A 453 -11.69 2.95 4.45
N ALA A 454 -12.96 2.87 4.04
CA ALA A 454 -13.74 4.05 3.67
C ALA A 454 -13.92 5.02 4.85
N LEU A 455 -14.14 4.51 6.06
CA LEU A 455 -14.27 5.33 7.27
C LEU A 455 -12.93 5.96 7.69
N LEU A 456 -11.82 5.22 7.62
CA LEU A 456 -10.48 5.76 7.88
C LEU A 456 -10.08 6.85 6.87
N LEU A 457 -10.58 6.81 5.64
CA LEU A 457 -10.39 7.88 4.65
C LEU A 457 -10.97 9.22 5.12
N ILE A 458 -12.10 9.24 5.85
CA ILE A 458 -12.64 10.46 6.48
C ILE A 458 -11.60 11.07 7.42
N VAL A 459 -10.95 10.23 8.23
CA VAL A 459 -9.94 10.67 9.18
C VAL A 459 -8.71 11.21 8.46
N ALA A 460 -8.25 10.53 7.40
CA ALA A 460 -7.13 10.99 6.58
C ALA A 460 -7.41 12.36 5.94
N ILE A 461 -8.64 12.61 5.47
CA ILE A 461 -9.06 13.92 4.94
C ILE A 461 -9.04 14.99 6.04
N LYS A 462 -9.51 14.65 7.25
CA LYS A 462 -9.42 15.55 8.42
C LYS A 462 -7.97 15.88 8.77
N ASP A 463 -7.08 14.89 8.80
CA ASP A 463 -5.65 15.10 9.09
C ASP A 463 -4.99 15.97 8.00
N TYR A 464 -5.28 15.70 6.73
CA TYR A 464 -4.85 16.53 5.61
C TYR A 464 -5.27 17.99 5.79
N TRP A 465 -6.54 18.24 6.11
CA TRP A 465 -7.04 19.60 6.32
C TRP A 465 -6.39 20.27 7.54
N LEU A 466 -6.16 19.54 8.64
CA LEU A 466 -5.46 20.09 9.80
C LEU A 466 -4.02 20.51 9.46
N HIS A 467 -3.31 19.74 8.64
CA HIS A 467 -1.93 20.05 8.25
C HIS A 467 -1.82 21.12 7.15
N THR A 468 -2.79 21.22 6.25
CA THR A 468 -2.70 22.10 5.06
C THR A 468 -3.57 23.35 5.15
N GLY A 469 -4.65 23.32 5.91
CA GLY A 469 -5.68 24.35 5.89
C GLY A 469 -6.42 24.44 4.55
N ASP A 470 -6.39 23.40 3.71
CA ASP A 470 -7.00 23.39 2.38
C ASP A 470 -8.53 23.32 2.46
N GLU A 471 -9.14 24.51 2.52
CA GLU A 471 -10.59 24.70 2.54
C GLU A 471 -11.28 24.19 1.27
N LYS A 472 -10.59 24.17 0.13
CA LYS A 472 -11.15 23.75 -1.15
C LYS A 472 -11.43 22.25 -1.15
N ILE A 473 -10.42 21.44 -0.77
CA ILE A 473 -10.60 19.99 -0.67
C ILE A 473 -11.59 19.65 0.45
N ARG A 474 -11.49 20.29 1.62
CA ARG A 474 -12.45 20.06 2.70
C ARG A 474 -13.90 20.26 2.24
N SER A 475 -14.18 21.40 1.61
CA SER A 475 -15.54 21.75 1.19
C SER A 475 -16.05 20.86 0.06
N ARG A 476 -15.19 20.45 -0.87
CA ARG A 476 -15.53 19.49 -1.94
C ARG A 476 -15.89 18.12 -1.38
N CYS A 477 -15.17 17.65 -0.37
CA CYS A 477 -15.35 16.32 0.19
C CYS A 477 -16.51 16.24 1.20
N LEU A 478 -16.93 17.35 1.82
CA LEU A 478 -17.90 17.33 2.93
C LEU A 478 -19.16 16.51 2.60
N LYS A 479 -19.80 16.80 1.46
CA LYS A 479 -21.03 16.11 1.05
C LYS A 479 -20.81 14.62 0.75
N PRO A 480 -19.79 14.22 -0.03
CA PRO A 480 -19.42 12.81 -0.16
C PRO A 480 -19.20 12.09 1.17
N LEU A 481 -18.54 12.73 2.15
CA LEU A 481 -18.31 12.11 3.46
C LEU A 481 -19.61 11.96 4.26
N GLU A 482 -20.51 12.96 4.22
CA GLU A 482 -21.85 12.85 4.82
C GLU A 482 -22.66 11.69 4.21
N ASN A 483 -22.58 11.50 2.88
CA ASN A 483 -23.24 10.39 2.21
C ASN A 483 -22.70 9.04 2.69
N LEU A 484 -21.38 8.91 2.88
CA LEU A 484 -20.77 7.71 3.45
C LEU A 484 -21.22 7.46 4.90
N MET A 485 -21.34 8.51 5.71
CA MET A 485 -21.87 8.38 7.08
C MET A 485 -23.33 7.89 7.06
N SER A 486 -24.16 8.45 6.17
CA SER A 486 -25.54 7.99 5.97
C SER A 486 -25.62 6.57 5.41
N TYR A 487 -24.67 6.15 4.58
CA TYR A 487 -24.54 4.77 4.13
C TYR A 487 -24.25 3.82 5.31
N ALA A 488 -23.24 4.13 6.12
CA ALA A 488 -22.88 3.33 7.30
C ALA A 488 -24.02 3.25 8.34
N GLU A 489 -24.80 4.32 8.51
CA GLU A 489 -25.97 4.37 9.41
C GLU A 489 -27.03 3.31 9.06
N GLN A 490 -27.17 2.92 7.78
CA GLN A 490 -28.13 1.89 7.35
C GLN A 490 -27.80 0.50 7.91
N PHE A 491 -26.54 0.30 8.30
CA PHE A 491 -26.03 -0.97 8.81
C PHE A 491 -25.86 -0.97 10.33
N VAL A 492 -26.39 0.04 11.03
CA VAL A 492 -26.44 0.03 12.49
C VAL A 492 -27.46 -1.00 12.96
N SER A 493 -26.96 -2.00 13.68
CA SER A 493 -27.77 -3.05 14.30
C SER A 493 -27.26 -3.29 15.72
N GLN A 494 -28.18 -3.41 16.68
CA GLN A 494 -27.84 -3.60 18.10
C GLN A 494 -26.90 -2.50 18.66
N GLY A 495 -26.99 -1.29 18.12
CA GLY A 495 -26.22 -0.12 18.58
C GLY A 495 -24.78 -0.02 18.05
N VAL A 496 -24.38 -0.90 17.13
CA VAL A 496 -23.07 -0.92 16.45
C VAL A 496 -23.26 -1.10 14.94
N VAL A 497 -22.26 -0.74 14.13
CA VAL A 497 -22.29 -0.95 12.67
C VAL A 497 -21.84 -2.38 12.35
N ILE A 498 -22.55 -3.06 11.44
CA ILE A 498 -22.22 -4.39 10.93
C ILE A 498 -22.02 -4.29 9.42
N ALA A 499 -20.80 -4.49 8.92
CA ALA A 499 -20.56 -4.42 7.48
C ALA A 499 -21.38 -5.48 6.70
N PRO A 500 -21.95 -5.14 5.54
CA PRO A 500 -22.49 -6.15 4.64
C PRO A 500 -21.35 -7.06 4.15
N PRO A 501 -21.62 -8.34 3.79
CA PRO A 501 -20.58 -9.31 3.46
C PRO A 501 -19.53 -8.82 2.44
N PRO A 502 -19.88 -8.12 1.34
CA PRO A 502 -18.88 -7.65 0.37
C PRO A 502 -17.91 -6.58 0.91
N LEU A 503 -18.24 -5.93 2.04
CA LEU A 503 -17.47 -4.84 2.63
C LEU A 503 -16.83 -5.22 3.98
N SER A 504 -16.81 -6.51 4.29
CA SER A 504 -16.39 -7.08 5.58
C SER A 504 -14.90 -7.45 5.67
N MET A 505 -14.12 -7.12 4.63
CA MET A 505 -12.68 -7.38 4.60
C MET A 505 -11.94 -6.59 5.69
N HIS A 506 -10.98 -7.28 6.32
CA HIS A 506 -10.04 -6.73 7.28
C HIS A 506 -8.72 -6.36 6.60
N TRP A 507 -7.85 -5.55 7.23
CA TRP A 507 -6.52 -5.23 6.69
C TRP A 507 -5.63 -6.47 6.47
N PHE A 508 -5.94 -7.57 7.16
CA PHE A 508 -5.22 -8.84 7.07
C PHE A 508 -6.08 -9.89 6.35
N PRO A 509 -5.97 -10.03 5.02
CA PRO A 509 -6.87 -10.87 4.24
C PRO A 509 -6.75 -12.37 4.55
N LEU A 510 -5.60 -12.83 5.06
CA LEU A 510 -5.41 -14.25 5.46
C LEU A 510 -6.25 -14.64 6.68
N GLY A 511 -6.68 -13.67 7.50
CA GLY A 511 -7.67 -13.90 8.55
C GLY A 511 -9.10 -14.02 8.03
N GLY A 512 -9.33 -13.63 6.76
CA GLY A 512 -10.64 -13.65 6.12
C GLY A 512 -11.54 -12.45 6.48
N PRO A 513 -12.74 -12.41 5.88
CA PRO A 513 -13.76 -11.41 6.20
C PRO A 513 -14.32 -11.61 7.62
N VAL A 514 -14.68 -10.50 8.27
CA VAL A 514 -15.34 -10.54 9.59
C VAL A 514 -16.84 -10.37 9.42
N PHE A 515 -17.59 -11.47 9.48
CA PHE A 515 -19.04 -11.45 9.37
C PHE A 515 -19.70 -11.16 10.72
N GLY A 516 -20.39 -10.03 10.82
CA GLY A 516 -21.10 -9.63 12.04
C GLY A 516 -20.53 -8.36 12.67
N ALA A 517 -20.79 -8.20 13.97
CA ALA A 517 -20.38 -7.03 14.72
C ALA A 517 -18.87 -7.09 15.00
N SER A 518 -18.10 -6.25 14.33
CA SER A 518 -16.65 -6.15 14.52
C SER A 518 -16.25 -4.89 15.27
N SER A 519 -15.39 -5.03 16.27
CA SER A 519 -14.82 -3.88 16.99
C SER A 519 -13.88 -3.04 16.12
N ALA A 520 -13.11 -3.64 15.21
CA ALA A 520 -12.25 -2.91 14.27
C ALA A 520 -13.04 -1.90 13.43
N LEU A 521 -14.16 -2.34 12.83
CA LEU A 521 -15.05 -1.47 12.06
C LEU A 521 -15.64 -0.34 12.93
N ASN A 522 -16.05 -0.68 14.15
CA ASN A 522 -16.69 0.30 15.03
C ASN A 522 -15.71 1.31 15.63
N ASN A 523 -14.44 0.94 15.82
CA ASN A 523 -13.36 1.90 16.13
C ASN A 523 -13.22 2.92 14.98
N ALA A 524 -13.14 2.45 13.73
CA ALA A 524 -13.06 3.33 12.55
C ALA A 524 -14.31 4.23 12.42
N TYR A 525 -15.51 3.70 12.68
CA TYR A 525 -16.75 4.47 12.65
C TYR A 525 -16.78 5.54 13.76
N TYR A 526 -16.33 5.21 14.97
CA TYR A 526 -16.22 6.16 16.06
C TYR A 526 -15.25 7.30 15.73
N GLU A 527 -14.07 6.98 15.18
CA GLU A 527 -13.10 8.00 14.77
C GLU A 527 -13.64 8.86 13.61
N ALA A 528 -14.35 8.26 12.66
CA ALA A 528 -15.01 8.98 11.57
C ALA A 528 -16.08 9.96 12.07
N LEU A 529 -16.91 9.58 13.05
CA LEU A 529 -17.88 10.49 13.68
C LEU A 529 -17.18 11.71 14.28
N ARG A 530 -16.07 11.50 15.00
CA ARG A 530 -15.26 12.59 15.57
C ARG A 530 -14.60 13.46 14.50
N ALA A 531 -14.13 12.85 13.42
CA ALA A 531 -13.56 13.56 12.28
C ALA A 531 -14.61 14.44 11.59
N MET A 532 -15.84 13.95 11.41
CA MET A 532 -16.94 14.72 10.82
C MET A 532 -17.36 15.92 11.70
N THR A 533 -17.37 15.78 13.03
CA THR A 533 -17.57 16.91 13.95
C THR A 533 -16.49 18.00 13.75
N THR A 534 -15.25 17.59 13.45
CA THR A 534 -14.12 18.51 13.22
C THR A 534 -14.20 19.18 11.86
N LEU A 535 -14.58 18.43 10.81
CA LEU A 535 -14.66 18.90 9.42
C LEU A 535 -15.87 19.80 9.17
N SER A 536 -17.00 19.55 9.83
CA SER A 536 -18.23 20.31 9.62
C SER A 536 -18.14 21.73 10.20
N THR A 537 -18.86 22.67 9.60
CA THR A 537 -19.10 24.01 10.16
C THR A 537 -20.51 24.17 10.71
N ASP A 538 -21.40 23.22 10.44
CA ASP A 538 -22.81 23.24 10.85
C ASP A 538 -22.97 22.70 12.28
N ALA A 539 -23.56 23.50 13.17
CA ALA A 539 -23.74 23.15 14.58
C ALA A 539 -24.68 21.96 14.81
N ALA A 540 -25.73 21.81 13.99
CA ALA A 540 -26.67 20.70 14.10
C ALA A 540 -26.02 19.38 13.65
N ILE A 541 -25.24 19.41 12.56
CA ILE A 541 -24.48 18.25 12.08
C ILE A 541 -23.43 17.83 13.12
N LYS A 542 -22.70 18.79 13.70
CA LYS A 542 -21.77 18.52 14.82
C LYS A 542 -22.46 17.87 16.01
N GLY A 543 -23.63 18.40 16.40
CA GLY A 543 -24.45 17.85 17.47
C GLY A 543 -24.88 16.40 17.19
N LYS A 544 -25.37 16.13 15.98
CA LYS A 544 -25.76 14.78 15.52
C LYS A 544 -24.62 13.78 15.69
N TYR A 545 -23.46 14.06 15.09
CA TYR A 545 -22.32 13.13 15.12
C TYR A 545 -21.73 12.97 16.52
N SER A 546 -21.74 14.02 17.34
CA SER A 546 -21.29 13.94 18.74
C SER A 546 -22.17 13.03 19.60
N VAL A 547 -23.50 13.14 19.47
CA VAL A 547 -24.45 12.26 20.17
C VAL A 547 -24.32 10.81 19.70
N GLN A 548 -24.17 10.59 18.40
CA GLN A 548 -23.95 9.26 17.84
C GLN A 548 -22.66 8.63 18.36
N ALA A 549 -21.56 9.40 18.42
CA ALA A 549 -20.28 8.91 18.95
C ALA A 549 -20.41 8.49 20.43
N GLN A 550 -21.09 9.29 21.25
CA GLN A 550 -21.32 8.97 22.67
C GLN A 550 -22.14 7.68 22.84
N SER A 551 -23.22 7.53 22.08
CA SER A 551 -24.05 6.31 22.09
C SER A 551 -23.24 5.09 21.64
N LEU A 552 -22.46 5.25 20.57
CA LEU A 552 -21.62 4.18 20.03
C LEU A 552 -20.56 3.72 21.05
N LYS A 553 -19.87 4.65 21.75
CA LYS A 553 -18.88 4.30 22.80
C LYS A 553 -19.48 3.37 23.86
N VAL A 554 -20.70 3.66 24.33
CA VAL A 554 -21.41 2.81 25.32
C VAL A 554 -21.73 1.43 24.74
N ASN A 555 -22.23 1.37 23.49
CA ASN A 555 -22.58 0.09 22.86
C ASN A 555 -21.33 -0.75 22.51
N MET A 556 -20.21 -0.12 22.14
CA MET A 556 -18.95 -0.80 21.87
C MET A 556 -18.38 -1.45 23.14
N LEU A 557 -18.38 -0.75 24.27
CA LEU A 557 -17.98 -1.33 25.55
C LEU A 557 -18.84 -2.54 25.92
N ARG A 558 -20.17 -2.42 25.75
CA ARG A 558 -21.09 -3.54 26.02
C ARG A 558 -20.87 -4.74 25.10
N ASN A 559 -20.51 -4.51 23.84
CA ASN A 559 -20.41 -5.58 22.85
C ASN A 559 -19.05 -6.26 22.80
N PHE A 560 -17.97 -5.53 23.09
CA PHE A 560 -16.62 -5.98 22.74
C PHE A 560 -15.63 -5.97 23.90
N TYR A 561 -15.92 -5.33 25.03
CA TYR A 561 -14.96 -5.21 26.13
C TYR A 561 -15.29 -6.14 27.29
N ASP A 562 -14.31 -6.96 27.68
CA ASP A 562 -14.34 -7.73 28.94
C ASP A 562 -13.57 -6.96 30.02
N PRO A 563 -14.24 -6.42 31.05
CA PRO A 563 -13.59 -5.65 32.11
C PRO A 563 -12.76 -6.50 33.08
N PHE A 564 -12.92 -7.84 33.11
CA PHE A 564 -12.19 -8.70 34.04
C PHE A 564 -10.81 -9.11 33.51
N THR A 565 -10.70 -9.27 32.20
CA THR A 565 -9.46 -9.63 31.52
C THR A 565 -8.83 -8.45 30.78
N GLY A 566 -9.58 -7.36 30.59
CA GLY A 566 -9.17 -6.25 29.74
C GLY A 566 -9.12 -6.61 28.25
N VAL A 567 -9.63 -7.77 27.83
CA VAL A 567 -9.68 -8.13 26.41
C VAL A 567 -10.69 -7.26 25.67
N TYR A 568 -10.31 -6.82 24.47
CA TYR A 568 -11.19 -6.12 23.54
C TYR A 568 -11.38 -7.00 22.30
N HIS A 569 -12.50 -7.74 22.27
CA HIS A 569 -12.74 -8.81 21.30
C HIS A 569 -12.91 -8.25 19.88
N LEU A 570 -12.34 -8.93 18.89
CA LEU A 570 -12.56 -8.63 17.47
C LEU A 570 -14.03 -8.81 17.07
N ASP A 571 -14.58 -9.97 17.38
CA ASP A 571 -15.96 -10.39 17.12
C ASP A 571 -16.33 -11.51 18.13
N LYS A 572 -17.63 -11.66 18.45
CA LYS A 572 -18.11 -12.62 19.49
C LYS A 572 -18.09 -14.09 19.07
N SER A 573 -17.94 -14.39 17.78
CA SER A 573 -17.81 -15.76 17.25
C SER A 573 -16.41 -16.33 17.41
N LEU A 574 -15.41 -15.48 17.70
CA LEU A 574 -14.03 -15.87 17.93
C LEU A 574 -13.78 -16.17 19.42
N PRO A 575 -12.70 -16.90 19.77
CA PRO A 575 -12.39 -17.23 21.16
C PRO A 575 -12.31 -15.99 22.06
N ALA A 576 -12.95 -16.05 23.24
CA ALA A 576 -13.05 -14.91 24.16
C ALA A 576 -11.69 -14.43 24.69
N SER A 577 -10.70 -15.30 24.82
CA SER A 577 -9.33 -14.91 25.24
C SER A 577 -8.48 -14.32 24.11
N GLY A 578 -9.03 -14.21 22.90
CA GLY A 578 -8.28 -13.79 21.72
C GLY A 578 -7.94 -12.30 21.74
N ILE A 579 -6.69 -11.96 21.38
CA ILE A 579 -6.19 -10.58 21.39
C ILE A 579 -5.81 -10.16 19.97
N CYS A 580 -6.36 -9.02 19.53
CA CYS A 580 -5.89 -8.25 18.38
C CYS A 580 -5.16 -7.01 18.87
N GLN A 581 -3.87 -6.89 18.55
CA GLN A 581 -3.02 -5.79 19.03
C GLN A 581 -3.53 -4.42 18.57
N ASP A 582 -3.80 -4.28 17.28
CA ASP A 582 -4.25 -3.05 16.61
C ASP A 582 -5.61 -2.58 17.11
N ILE A 583 -6.57 -3.50 17.25
CA ILE A 583 -7.94 -3.16 17.63
C ILE A 583 -8.00 -2.59 19.04
N LYS A 584 -7.34 -3.27 19.99
CA LYS A 584 -7.27 -2.80 21.37
C LYS A 584 -6.50 -1.48 21.44
N ALA A 585 -5.37 -1.39 20.75
CA ALA A 585 -4.54 -0.18 20.73
C ALA A 585 -5.29 1.03 20.15
N HIS A 586 -6.00 0.85 19.04
CA HIS A 586 -6.82 1.89 18.42
C HIS A 586 -7.92 2.35 19.36
N ALA A 587 -8.60 1.41 20.04
CA ALA A 587 -9.62 1.75 21.04
C ALA A 587 -9.06 2.54 22.23
N ILE A 588 -7.82 2.24 22.67
CA ILE A 588 -7.12 3.02 23.70
C ILE A 588 -6.85 4.46 23.22
N THR A 589 -6.28 4.62 22.03
CA THR A 589 -5.99 5.95 21.44
C THR A 589 -7.25 6.79 21.25
N LEU A 590 -8.40 6.14 21.02
CA LEU A 590 -9.71 6.80 20.90
C LEU A 590 -10.39 7.11 22.24
N ASP A 591 -9.76 6.79 23.38
CA ASP A 591 -10.35 6.87 24.72
C ASP A 591 -11.65 6.05 24.84
N LEU A 592 -11.71 4.87 24.22
CA LEU A 592 -12.89 3.99 24.31
C LEU A 592 -12.83 3.06 25.52
N LEU A 593 -11.63 2.69 25.96
CA LEU A 593 -11.41 1.69 27.00
C LEU A 593 -10.89 2.32 28.30
N PRO A 594 -11.40 1.88 29.47
CA PRO A 594 -10.77 2.23 30.74
C PRO A 594 -9.35 1.64 30.84
N TYR A 595 -8.59 2.09 31.82
CA TYR A 595 -7.30 1.47 32.15
C TYR A 595 -7.51 0.05 32.70
N HIS A 596 -6.69 -0.89 32.25
CA HIS A 596 -6.59 -2.25 32.80
C HIS A 596 -5.12 -2.62 33.04
N SER A 597 -4.84 -3.44 34.06
CA SER A 597 -3.46 -3.87 34.38
C SER A 597 -2.78 -4.60 33.22
N ASP A 598 -3.56 -5.39 32.49
CA ASP A 598 -3.07 -6.28 31.44
C ASP A 598 -2.93 -5.55 30.09
N ASP A 599 -3.28 -4.26 30.03
CA ASP A 599 -3.17 -3.47 28.80
C ASP A 599 -1.74 -3.50 28.24
N LEU A 600 -0.73 -3.45 29.10
CA LEU A 600 0.66 -3.47 28.65
C LEU A 600 0.99 -4.78 27.94
N ASP A 601 0.68 -5.92 28.54
CA ASP A 601 0.96 -7.25 27.99
C ASP A 601 0.19 -7.51 26.70
N HIS A 602 -1.05 -7.00 26.65
CA HIS A 602 -1.87 -7.03 25.44
C HIS A 602 -1.27 -6.20 24.30
N LEU A 603 -0.60 -5.08 24.59
CA LEU A 603 -0.01 -4.22 23.58
C LEU A 603 1.39 -4.66 23.13
N ILE A 604 2.22 -5.18 24.05
CA ILE A 604 3.64 -5.43 23.77
C ILE A 604 3.98 -6.90 23.53
N ASP A 605 3.13 -7.85 23.93
CA ASP A 605 3.39 -9.30 23.80
C ASP A 605 4.80 -9.66 24.30
N PRO A 606 5.04 -9.55 25.62
CA PRO A 606 6.41 -9.62 26.16
C PRO A 606 7.05 -11.00 25.98
N ASP A 607 6.25 -12.05 25.81
CA ASP A 607 6.72 -13.45 25.74
C ASP A 607 7.18 -13.89 24.34
N SER A 608 7.01 -13.06 23.30
CA SER A 608 7.41 -13.38 21.93
C SER A 608 8.71 -12.67 21.52
N GLY A 609 9.29 -13.02 20.37
CA GLY A 609 10.42 -12.26 19.80
C GLY A 609 9.98 -10.87 19.34
N LEU A 610 8.98 -10.82 18.45
CA LEU A 610 8.24 -9.62 18.08
C LEU A 610 6.75 -9.77 18.40
N PRO A 611 6.03 -8.68 18.71
CA PRO A 611 4.63 -8.74 19.05
C PRO A 611 3.77 -9.28 17.91
N ARG A 612 3.02 -10.34 18.20
CA ARG A 612 2.06 -10.94 17.28
C ARG A 612 0.83 -10.04 17.16
N ALA A 613 0.38 -9.81 15.93
CA ALA A 613 -0.82 -9.00 15.67
C ALA A 613 -2.09 -9.68 16.20
N PHE A 614 -2.15 -11.02 16.10
CA PHE A 614 -3.26 -11.86 16.53
C PHE A 614 -2.75 -12.95 17.46
N ARG A 615 -3.44 -13.20 18.58
CA ARG A 615 -3.11 -14.27 19.55
C ARG A 615 -4.37 -14.95 20.05
N GLY A 616 -4.41 -16.28 20.01
CA GLY A 616 -5.51 -17.08 20.56
C GLY A 616 -6.81 -16.92 19.77
N LEU A 617 -6.74 -16.72 18.46
CA LEU A 617 -7.88 -16.39 17.58
C LEU A 617 -8.18 -17.45 16.52
N GLY A 618 -7.63 -18.66 16.68
CA GLY A 618 -7.88 -19.81 15.81
C GLY A 618 -7.20 -19.67 14.46
N HIS A 619 -7.94 -19.31 13.42
CA HIS A 619 -7.40 -19.20 12.05
C HIS A 619 -6.62 -17.90 11.83
N TRP A 620 -6.90 -16.85 12.61
CA TRP A 620 -6.25 -15.54 12.49
C TRP A 620 -4.76 -15.56 12.89
N ASP A 621 -4.39 -16.42 13.83
CA ASP A 621 -3.03 -16.52 14.36
C ASP A 621 -2.19 -17.66 13.73
N VAL A 622 -2.74 -18.43 12.78
CA VAL A 622 -2.01 -19.47 12.03
C VAL A 622 -0.82 -18.88 11.27
N ALA A 623 -1.01 -17.71 10.66
CA ALA A 623 0.06 -17.02 9.93
C ALA A 623 1.14 -16.44 10.85
N ASN A 624 0.91 -16.42 12.17
CA ASN A 624 1.83 -15.97 13.21
C ASN A 624 2.54 -14.64 12.89
N VAL A 625 1.80 -13.67 12.36
CA VAL A 625 2.35 -12.43 11.83
C VAL A 625 2.66 -11.41 12.93
N ALA A 626 3.84 -10.81 12.86
CA ALA A 626 4.16 -9.54 13.53
C ALA A 626 3.99 -8.42 12.51
N SER A 627 3.12 -7.44 12.79
CA SER A 627 2.74 -6.40 11.83
C SER A 627 3.10 -5.01 12.35
N PRO A 628 3.97 -4.25 11.65
CA PRO A 628 4.23 -2.85 11.99
C PRO A 628 3.01 -1.94 11.84
N TYR A 629 2.04 -2.31 10.98
CA TYR A 629 0.74 -1.64 10.94
C TYR A 629 0.03 -1.75 12.29
N ALA A 630 -0.06 -2.96 12.84
CA ALA A 630 -0.71 -3.20 14.13
C ALA A 630 0.08 -2.62 15.31
N THR A 631 1.40 -2.78 15.29
CA THR A 631 2.29 -2.23 16.33
C THR A 631 2.30 -0.71 16.31
N GLY A 632 2.12 -0.07 15.16
CA GLY A 632 1.99 1.39 15.07
C GLY A 632 0.87 1.96 15.95
N PHE A 633 -0.30 1.32 15.93
CA PHE A 633 -1.38 1.65 16.87
C PHE A 633 -0.95 1.42 18.32
N ALA A 634 -0.26 0.32 18.63
CA ALA A 634 0.18 0.01 19.99
C ALA A 634 1.19 1.05 20.53
N VAL A 635 2.13 1.50 19.69
CA VAL A 635 3.05 2.59 20.03
C VAL A 635 2.27 3.88 20.30
N GLU A 636 1.29 4.24 19.47
CA GLU A 636 0.45 5.41 19.70
C GLU A 636 -0.37 5.28 21.00
N ALA A 637 -0.92 4.10 21.29
CA ALA A 637 -1.66 3.83 22.52
C ALA A 637 -0.80 4.02 23.77
N LEU A 638 0.45 3.53 23.75
CA LEU A 638 1.41 3.73 24.84
C LEU A 638 1.75 5.21 25.01
N LEU A 639 2.07 5.92 23.92
CA LEU A 639 2.40 7.34 23.95
C LEU A 639 1.23 8.21 24.44
N SER A 640 0.00 7.89 24.02
CA SER A 640 -1.22 8.61 24.47
C SER A 640 -1.51 8.46 25.97
N ARG A 641 -0.89 7.48 26.62
CA ARG A 641 -0.98 7.20 28.07
C ARG A 641 0.32 7.54 28.81
N ASP A 642 1.16 8.40 28.25
CA ASP A 642 2.45 8.83 28.82
C ASP A 642 3.43 7.66 29.11
N ARG A 643 3.27 6.49 28.45
CA ARG A 643 4.15 5.31 28.56
C ARG A 643 5.30 5.37 27.56
N GLY A 644 6.07 6.46 27.61
CA GLY A 644 7.11 6.75 26.62
C GLY A 644 8.23 5.71 26.57
N ALA A 645 8.68 5.22 27.73
CA ALA A 645 9.76 4.23 27.80
C ALA A 645 9.36 2.89 27.14
N GLU A 646 8.14 2.42 27.37
CA GLU A 646 7.61 1.21 26.72
C GLU A 646 7.38 1.42 25.23
N ALA A 647 6.91 2.60 24.83
CA ALA A 647 6.73 2.94 23.42
C ALA A 647 8.06 2.94 22.65
N VAL A 648 9.13 3.52 23.21
CA VAL A 648 10.47 3.50 22.60
C VAL A 648 11.02 2.07 22.51
N LYS A 649 10.89 1.27 23.56
CA LYS A 649 11.31 -0.15 23.51
C LYS A 649 10.56 -0.92 22.42
N LEU A 650 9.26 -0.65 22.24
CA LEU A 650 8.45 -1.28 21.20
C LEU A 650 8.87 -0.82 19.79
N LEU A 651 9.17 0.48 19.62
CA LEU A 651 9.74 1.02 18.38
C LEU A 651 11.07 0.33 18.02
N GLU A 652 11.98 0.22 18.98
CA GLU A 652 13.27 -0.43 18.79
C GLU A 652 13.13 -1.94 18.52
N ARG A 653 12.19 -2.62 19.20
CA ARG A 653 11.95 -4.06 19.01
C ARG A 653 11.42 -4.38 17.61
N VAL A 654 10.47 -3.60 17.09
CA VAL A 654 9.81 -3.89 15.80
C VAL A 654 10.51 -3.27 14.59
N TRP A 655 10.93 -2.00 14.68
CA TRP A 655 11.62 -1.34 13.56
C TRP A 655 13.14 -1.47 13.62
N GLY A 656 13.72 -1.85 14.77
CA GLY A 656 15.17 -2.06 14.89
C GLY A 656 15.73 -3.11 13.94
N PRO A 657 15.11 -4.30 13.81
CA PRO A 657 15.54 -5.29 12.81
C PRO A 657 15.48 -4.78 11.36
N MET A 658 14.55 -3.87 11.05
CA MET A 658 14.45 -3.24 9.73
C MET A 658 15.55 -2.21 9.47
N ALA A 659 16.04 -1.57 10.52
CA ALA A 659 17.09 -0.54 10.49
C ALA A 659 18.52 -1.11 10.65
N ASP A 660 18.66 -2.44 10.78
CA ASP A 660 19.96 -3.10 10.86
C ASP A 660 20.61 -3.18 9.48
N THR A 661 21.55 -2.27 9.21
CA THR A 661 22.29 -2.20 7.94
C THR A 661 23.16 -3.44 7.65
N ALA A 662 23.46 -4.26 8.66
CA ALA A 662 24.20 -5.51 8.47
C ALA A 662 23.31 -6.66 8.00
N SER A 663 21.98 -6.53 8.18
CA SER A 663 21.02 -7.55 7.79
C SER A 663 20.99 -7.77 6.27
N PRO A 664 20.96 -9.03 5.80
CA PRO A 664 20.74 -9.31 4.39
C PRO A 664 19.32 -8.91 3.94
N ASN A 665 18.40 -8.62 4.86
CA ASN A 665 17.07 -8.11 4.52
C ASN A 665 16.95 -6.59 4.66
N TYR A 666 18.02 -5.87 5.00
CA TYR A 666 17.99 -4.41 5.05
C TYR A 666 17.57 -3.82 3.71
N SER A 667 16.44 -3.10 3.68
CA SER A 667 15.89 -2.48 2.49
C SER A 667 16.12 -0.96 2.44
N GLY A 668 16.59 -0.36 3.54
CA GLY A 668 16.58 1.08 3.73
C GLY A 668 15.16 1.66 3.80
N GLY A 669 14.25 0.95 4.46
CA GLY A 669 12.87 1.35 4.66
C GLY A 669 12.09 0.37 5.53
N HIS A 670 10.80 0.67 5.74
CA HIS A 670 9.92 -0.10 6.60
C HIS A 670 9.16 -1.18 5.83
N TRP A 671 9.00 -2.35 6.45
CA TRP A 671 8.47 -3.55 5.83
C TRP A 671 6.99 -3.73 6.11
N GLU A 672 6.28 -4.43 5.23
CA GLU A 672 4.85 -4.70 5.32
C GLU A 672 4.50 -5.60 6.52
N ALA A 673 5.23 -6.71 6.68
CA ALA A 673 4.96 -7.74 7.67
C ALA A 673 6.25 -8.51 8.03
N MET A 674 6.25 -9.13 9.22
CA MET A 674 7.40 -9.86 9.75
C MET A 674 6.97 -11.18 10.40
N LYS A 675 7.90 -12.12 10.52
CA LYS A 675 7.80 -13.25 11.44
C LYS A 675 8.21 -12.79 12.85
N PRO A 676 7.82 -13.51 13.91
CA PRO A 676 8.20 -13.15 15.28
C PRO A 676 9.70 -13.22 15.57
N ASP A 677 10.50 -13.79 14.67
CA ASP A 677 11.97 -13.83 14.77
C ASP A 677 12.67 -12.59 14.19
N GLY A 678 11.93 -11.65 13.61
CA GLY A 678 12.47 -10.42 13.02
C GLY A 678 12.83 -10.50 11.54
N THR A 679 12.57 -11.62 10.87
CA THR A 679 12.71 -11.74 9.41
C THR A 679 11.43 -11.34 8.66
N PRO A 680 11.49 -11.00 7.36
CA PRO A 680 10.29 -10.79 6.55
C PRO A 680 9.32 -11.97 6.61
N HIS A 681 8.01 -11.70 6.53
CA HIS A 681 6.98 -12.75 6.64
C HIS A 681 7.09 -13.84 5.56
N GLY A 682 7.43 -13.44 4.34
CA GLY A 682 7.77 -14.34 3.23
C GLY A 682 8.62 -13.61 2.18
N HIS A 683 9.15 -14.37 1.21
CA HIS A 683 9.97 -13.81 0.12
C HIS A 683 9.26 -12.72 -0.69
N ASP A 684 7.94 -12.80 -0.83
CA ASP A 684 7.11 -11.87 -1.60
C ASP A 684 6.79 -10.58 -0.83
N THR A 685 6.91 -10.56 0.50
CA THR A 685 6.59 -9.42 1.39
C THR A 685 7.23 -8.12 0.92
N SER A 686 6.48 -7.01 0.91
CA SER A 686 7.03 -5.70 0.54
C SER A 686 7.94 -5.17 1.65
N LEU A 687 9.20 -4.85 1.33
CA LEU A 687 10.17 -4.27 2.28
C LEU A 687 10.21 -2.74 2.20
N MET A 688 9.27 -2.14 1.49
CA MET A 688 9.05 -0.70 1.35
C MET A 688 7.53 -0.43 1.34
N HIS A 689 6.89 -0.43 2.50
CA HIS A 689 5.43 -0.33 2.64
C HIS A 689 4.97 0.87 3.50
N GLY A 690 4.07 1.67 2.95
CA GLY A 690 3.64 2.96 3.50
C GLY A 690 2.90 2.83 4.83
N TRP A 691 2.14 1.76 5.03
CA TRP A 691 1.39 1.50 6.27
C TRP A 691 2.27 1.26 7.51
N SER A 692 3.59 1.13 7.33
CA SER A 692 4.56 0.85 8.40
C SER A 692 5.30 2.10 8.85
N THR A 693 5.02 3.24 8.22
CA THR A 693 5.74 4.52 8.43
C THR A 693 5.33 5.26 9.70
N TRP A 694 4.59 4.63 10.61
CA TRP A 694 4.18 5.18 11.90
C TRP A 694 5.26 5.98 12.64
N PRO A 695 6.52 5.50 12.77
CA PRO A 695 7.54 6.23 13.52
C PRO A 695 7.80 7.65 12.99
N VAL A 696 7.60 7.88 11.68
CA VAL A 696 7.80 9.18 11.03
C VAL A 696 6.87 10.25 11.59
N SER A 697 5.64 9.89 11.95
CA SER A 697 4.67 10.82 12.52
C SER A 697 4.60 10.75 14.05
N LEU A 698 4.70 9.56 14.64
CA LEU A 698 4.56 9.39 16.09
C LEU A 698 5.70 10.05 16.87
N MET A 699 6.94 9.95 16.40
CA MET A 699 8.08 10.57 17.11
C MET A 699 7.98 12.10 17.15
N PRO A 700 7.75 12.83 16.05
CA PRO A 700 7.44 14.26 16.12
C PRO A 700 6.20 14.61 16.94
N ARG A 701 5.11 13.85 16.82
CA ARG A 701 3.82 14.17 17.46
C ARG A 701 3.82 13.98 18.97
N TYR A 702 4.54 12.98 19.48
CA TYR A 702 4.50 12.60 20.89
C TYR A 702 5.84 12.84 21.59
N LEU A 703 6.97 12.43 21.01
CA LEU A 703 8.27 12.61 21.69
C LEU A 703 8.71 14.08 21.65
N ALA A 704 8.57 14.76 20.50
CA ALA A 704 8.73 16.22 20.43
C ALA A 704 7.44 16.97 20.82
N GLY A 705 6.29 16.30 20.79
CA GLY A 705 5.01 16.84 21.27
C GLY A 705 4.29 17.78 20.30
N LEU A 706 4.69 17.87 19.02
CA LEU A 706 4.14 18.85 18.07
C LEU A 706 2.82 18.38 17.45
N GLN A 707 1.72 19.09 17.71
CA GLN A 707 0.40 18.74 17.16
C GLN A 707 -0.42 19.97 16.72
N PRO A 708 -1.02 20.00 15.52
CA PRO A 708 -1.86 21.11 15.09
C PRO A 708 -3.18 21.12 15.90
N THR A 709 -3.53 22.28 16.46
CA THR A 709 -4.82 22.48 17.17
C THR A 709 -5.82 23.27 16.31
N SER A 710 -5.37 23.82 15.19
CA SER A 710 -6.24 24.43 14.19
C SER A 710 -5.70 24.22 12.77
N PRO A 711 -6.56 24.34 11.74
CA PRO A 711 -6.18 24.04 10.36
C PRO A 711 -5.02 24.87 9.83
N GLY A 712 -4.11 24.22 9.13
CA GLY A 712 -2.92 24.83 8.53
C GLY A 712 -1.90 25.30 9.56
N TRP A 713 -1.85 24.67 10.74
CA TRP A 713 -0.93 25.03 11.83
C TRP A 713 -1.07 26.48 12.32
N LYS A 714 -2.23 27.13 12.14
CA LYS A 714 -2.51 28.49 12.66
C LYS A 714 -2.39 28.57 14.19
N SER A 715 -2.54 27.44 14.86
CA SER A 715 -2.17 27.22 16.26
C SER A 715 -1.80 25.76 16.45
N PHE A 716 -0.95 25.47 17.44
CA PHE A 716 -0.52 24.13 17.76
C PHE A 716 -0.32 23.93 19.27
N SER A 717 -0.21 22.68 19.69
CA SER A 717 0.22 22.32 21.04
C SER A 717 1.61 21.69 21.01
N VAL A 718 2.30 21.81 22.15
CA VAL A 718 3.57 21.15 22.46
C VAL A 718 3.37 20.34 23.73
N ALA A 719 3.27 19.02 23.60
CA ALA A 719 3.06 18.09 24.71
C ALA A 719 4.04 16.90 24.59
N PRO A 720 5.30 17.06 25.01
CA PRO A 720 6.30 16.01 24.87
C PRO A 720 6.08 14.89 25.91
N VAL A 721 6.15 13.64 25.44
CA VAL A 721 6.14 12.44 26.28
C VAL A 721 7.59 12.01 26.51
N LEU A 722 8.02 12.01 27.77
CA LEU A 722 9.39 11.59 28.13
C LEU A 722 9.53 10.07 28.03
N ALA A 723 10.69 9.63 27.52
CA ALA A 723 10.95 8.24 27.20
C ALA A 723 12.38 7.79 27.54
N GLY A 724 13.08 8.50 28.43
CA GLY A 724 14.49 8.26 28.74
C GLY A 724 15.48 8.76 27.68
N LEU A 725 15.03 9.61 26.74
CA LEU A 725 15.89 10.30 25.77
C LEU A 725 16.40 11.61 26.37
N THR A 726 17.70 11.88 26.23
CA THR A 726 18.33 13.07 26.83
C THR A 726 18.18 14.32 25.98
N ASN A 727 18.05 14.15 24.67
CA ASN A 727 17.77 15.25 23.75
C ASN A 727 16.85 14.82 22.61
N ILE A 728 16.03 15.77 22.15
CA ILE A 728 15.20 15.68 20.94
C ILE A 728 15.28 17.02 20.21
N LYS A 729 15.48 16.97 18.90
CA LYS A 729 15.34 18.12 18.01
C LYS A 729 14.45 17.74 16.83
N CYS A 730 13.37 18.50 16.67
CA CYS A 730 12.39 18.33 15.61
C CYS A 730 12.10 19.68 14.97
N VAL A 731 12.15 19.75 13.64
CA VAL A 731 11.73 20.93 12.88
C VAL A 731 10.81 20.47 11.76
N LEU A 732 9.58 20.96 11.79
CA LEU A 732 8.57 20.70 10.78
C LEU A 732 8.45 21.91 9.85
N GLU A 733 8.54 21.65 8.55
CA GLU A 733 8.08 22.61 7.55
C GLU A 733 6.55 22.52 7.48
N THR A 734 5.87 23.65 7.58
CA THR A 734 4.39 23.73 7.56
C THR A 734 3.92 24.81 6.60
N VAL A 735 2.62 24.83 6.29
CA VAL A 735 2.03 25.87 5.40
C VAL A 735 2.13 27.29 5.97
N THR A 736 2.32 27.43 7.29
CA THR A 736 2.48 28.72 7.95
C THR A 736 3.95 29.10 8.23
N GLY A 737 4.91 28.25 7.84
CA GLY A 737 6.33 28.39 8.08
C GLY A 737 6.92 27.29 8.98
N ARG A 738 8.20 27.42 9.34
CA ARG A 738 8.87 26.43 10.20
C ARG A 738 8.37 26.48 11.63
N ILE A 739 8.02 25.33 12.18
CA ILE A 739 7.74 25.11 13.60
C ILE A 739 8.75 24.10 14.13
N GLY A 740 9.22 24.26 15.37
CA GLY A 740 10.25 23.36 15.90
C GLY A 740 10.26 23.25 17.42
N VAL A 741 10.83 22.14 17.88
CA VAL A 741 11.07 21.81 19.29
C VAL A 741 12.53 21.36 19.43
N GLU A 742 13.23 21.91 20.41
CA GLU A 742 14.43 21.32 20.99
C GLU A 742 14.13 21.03 22.46
N LEU A 743 14.26 19.77 22.88
CA LEU A 743 14.05 19.33 24.26
C LEU A 743 15.35 18.72 24.76
N ASP A 744 15.88 19.27 25.85
CA ASP A 744 17.02 18.74 26.59
C ASP A 744 16.53 18.34 27.99
N ILE A 745 16.77 17.10 28.40
CA ILE A 745 16.37 16.57 29.71
C ILE A 745 17.60 15.97 30.42
N ASP A 746 17.86 16.47 31.61
CA ASP A 746 18.81 15.93 32.57
C ASP A 746 18.03 15.43 33.80
N GLU A 747 17.58 14.17 33.73
CA GLU A 747 16.82 13.55 34.80
C GLU A 747 17.62 13.48 36.11
N ALA A 748 18.94 13.24 36.02
CA ALA A 748 19.81 13.11 37.19
C ALA A 748 19.87 14.40 38.01
N ASN A 749 19.84 15.55 37.34
CA ASN A 749 19.84 16.85 38.00
C ASN A 749 18.45 17.48 38.10
N SER A 750 17.38 16.78 37.70
CA SER A 750 16.00 17.28 37.71
C SER A 750 15.82 18.62 36.96
N HIS A 751 16.62 18.82 35.91
CA HIS A 751 16.63 20.03 35.11
C HIS A 751 16.46 19.71 33.62
N GLY A 752 15.83 20.61 32.89
CA GLY A 752 15.68 20.49 31.45
C GLY A 752 15.46 21.84 30.79
N ALA A 753 15.41 21.83 29.46
CA ALA A 753 15.09 22.99 28.65
C ALA A 753 14.23 22.58 27.46
N LEU A 754 13.22 23.39 27.17
CA LEU A 754 12.38 23.29 25.98
C LEU A 754 12.55 24.57 25.19
N LYS A 755 12.99 24.47 23.93
CA LYS A 755 12.97 25.57 22.99
C LYS A 755 11.90 25.35 21.95
N ILE A 756 11.14 26.39 21.66
CA ILE A 756 10.07 26.37 20.66
C ILE A 756 10.38 27.38 19.55
N LEU A 757 10.32 26.93 18.30
CA LEU A 757 10.27 27.78 17.13
C LEU A 757 8.82 27.88 16.65
N ALA A 758 8.28 29.09 16.58
CA ALA A 758 6.94 29.37 16.07
C ALA A 758 6.96 30.62 15.18
N PRO A 759 6.33 30.58 13.99
CA PRO A 759 6.21 31.75 13.11
C PRO A 759 5.44 32.91 13.76
N TYR A 760 5.65 34.13 13.26
CA TYR A 760 5.00 35.32 13.80
C TYR A 760 3.46 35.18 13.82
N GLY A 761 2.83 35.45 14.97
CA GLY A 761 1.37 35.42 15.13
C GLY A 761 0.74 34.02 15.24
N VAL A 762 1.53 32.94 15.13
CA VAL A 762 1.08 31.57 15.38
C VAL A 762 1.16 31.31 16.88
N ARG A 763 0.08 30.78 17.48
CA ARG A 763 0.03 30.50 18.91
C ARG A 763 0.38 29.05 19.22
N ALA A 764 1.20 28.83 20.24
CA ALA A 764 1.54 27.51 20.74
C ALA A 764 1.09 27.33 22.19
N ARG A 765 0.38 26.23 22.48
CA ARG A 765 0.02 25.84 23.85
C ARG A 765 1.01 24.81 24.38
N LEU A 766 1.67 25.11 25.49
CA LEU A 766 2.67 24.24 26.12
C LEU A 766 2.01 23.39 27.20
N HIS A 767 2.30 22.09 27.19
CA HIS A 767 1.87 21.14 28.21
C HIS A 767 3.09 20.52 28.86
N SER A 768 3.17 20.61 30.19
CA SER A 768 4.27 20.00 30.93
C SER A 768 4.24 18.47 30.79
N PRO A 769 5.40 17.82 30.55
CA PRO A 769 5.49 16.36 30.58
C PRO A 769 5.13 15.80 31.96
N GLN A 770 4.70 14.54 32.01
CA GLN A 770 4.39 13.89 33.30
C GLN A 770 5.61 13.93 34.24
N GLY A 771 5.40 14.40 35.47
CA GLY A 771 6.46 14.53 36.48
C GLY A 771 7.35 15.77 36.34
N TRP A 772 7.10 16.63 35.35
CA TRP A 772 7.88 17.84 35.09
C TRP A 772 7.00 19.08 35.03
N VAL A 773 7.60 20.26 35.16
CA VAL A 773 6.93 21.56 35.07
C VAL A 773 7.72 22.47 34.13
N ILE A 774 7.04 23.03 33.12
CA ILE A 774 7.60 24.09 32.27
C ILE A 774 7.52 25.42 33.02
N GLN A 775 8.66 26.08 33.21
CA GLN A 775 8.78 27.39 33.83
C GLN A 775 8.49 28.47 32.79
N GLY A 776 7.22 28.85 32.65
CA GLY A 776 6.78 29.86 31.69
C GLY A 776 5.26 29.87 31.51
N PRO A 777 4.75 30.71 30.59
CA PRO A 777 3.34 30.73 30.25
C PRO A 777 2.93 29.46 29.50
N GLU A 778 1.72 28.96 29.75
CA GLU A 778 1.14 27.84 28.99
C GLU A 778 0.79 28.21 27.54
N LEU A 779 0.69 29.50 27.22
CA LEU A 779 0.37 29.98 25.89
C LEU A 779 1.44 30.99 25.46
N ILE A 780 2.06 30.73 24.31
CA ILE A 780 3.06 31.61 23.72
C ILE A 780 2.61 32.05 22.33
N GLU A 781 3.04 33.26 21.95
CA GLU A 781 2.93 33.76 20.59
C GLU A 781 4.27 33.59 19.89
N GLY A 782 4.24 33.13 18.64
CA GLY A 782 5.43 32.98 17.83
C GLY A 782 6.02 34.33 17.47
N ILE A 783 7.35 34.42 17.56
CA ILE A 783 8.14 35.61 17.24
C ILE A 783 9.07 35.40 16.04
N GLY A 784 8.98 34.23 15.37
CA GLY A 784 9.87 33.85 14.27
C GLY A 784 11.25 33.34 14.71
N GLU A 785 11.53 33.30 16.00
CA GLU A 785 12.79 32.86 16.60
C GLU A 785 12.55 31.78 17.67
N TRP A 786 13.63 31.12 18.10
CA TRP A 786 13.59 30.11 19.17
C TRP A 786 13.38 30.77 20.54
N GLN A 787 12.31 30.37 21.24
CA GLN A 787 12.02 30.80 22.60
C GLN A 787 12.34 29.66 23.58
N LYS A 788 13.16 29.94 24.60
CA LYS A 788 13.61 28.94 25.58
C LYS A 788 12.82 29.03 26.89
N PHE A 789 12.40 27.86 27.38
CA PHE A 789 11.74 27.65 28.66
C PHE A 789 12.53 26.61 29.45
N PHE A 790 12.61 26.76 30.77
CA PHE A 790 13.27 25.79 31.63
C PHE A 790 12.26 24.76 32.12
N LEU A 791 12.73 23.53 32.36
CA LEU A 791 11.95 22.48 32.97
C LEU A 791 12.60 22.08 34.29
N SER A 792 11.77 21.79 35.27
CA SER A 792 12.18 21.19 36.54
C SER A 792 11.25 20.03 36.86
N ALA A 793 11.77 19.00 37.54
CA ALA A 793 10.91 17.96 38.10
C ALA A 793 9.87 18.61 39.03
N ALA A 794 8.64 18.09 39.01
CA ALA A 794 7.63 18.50 39.98
C ALA A 794 8.15 18.13 41.38
N GLY A 795 8.35 19.13 42.25
CA GLY A 795 8.84 18.91 43.61
C GLY A 795 7.93 17.94 44.38
N ASP A 796 8.53 17.13 45.24
CA ASP A 796 7.84 16.13 46.05
C ASP A 796 6.73 16.78 46.92
N ALA A 797 5.54 16.16 46.88
CA ALA A 797 4.30 16.44 47.61
C ALA A 797 3.39 17.62 47.16
N SER A 798 2.14 17.24 46.80
CA SER A 798 0.87 18.00 46.83
C SER A 798 0.23 18.54 45.54
N VAL A 799 0.63 18.14 44.33
CA VAL A 799 -0.10 18.48 43.07
C VAL A 799 -0.38 17.26 42.20
N LEU A 800 -0.70 16.12 42.82
CA LEU A 800 -1.15 14.89 42.14
C LEU A 800 -2.68 14.73 42.22
N GLU A 801 -3.42 15.80 41.90
CA GLU A 801 -4.86 15.70 41.58
C GLU A 801 -5.19 16.81 40.56
N THR A 802 -4.86 16.64 39.28
CA THR A 802 -5.44 17.51 38.21
C THR A 802 -5.33 17.00 36.77
N LYS A 803 -4.97 15.74 36.51
CA LYS A 803 -5.15 15.13 35.16
C LYS A 803 -6.27 14.10 35.06
N SER A 804 -6.89 13.69 36.17
CA SER A 804 -8.05 12.79 36.18
C SER A 804 -9.41 13.51 36.05
N ALA A 805 -9.45 14.85 36.05
CA ALA A 805 -10.70 15.62 36.14
C ALA A 805 -10.97 16.61 34.98
N ALA A 806 -10.10 16.70 33.97
CA ALA A 806 -10.28 17.63 32.84
C ALA A 806 -11.14 17.07 31.68
N LEU A 807 -11.75 15.89 31.86
CA LEU A 807 -12.67 15.27 30.90
C LEU A 807 -13.97 14.81 31.58
N GLN A 808 -14.57 15.65 32.42
CA GLN A 808 -15.94 15.46 32.89
C GLN A 808 -16.69 16.80 32.99
N ILE A 809 -17.77 16.90 32.18
CA ILE A 809 -18.99 17.68 32.40
C ILE A 809 -19.01 19.16 31.93
N GLU A 810 -19.57 19.38 30.73
CA GLU A 810 -20.69 20.33 30.58
C GLU A 810 -21.97 19.50 30.39
N ALA A 811 -22.64 19.16 31.50
CA ALA A 811 -24.00 18.65 31.49
C ALA A 811 -24.95 19.85 31.53
N ILE A 812 -25.75 19.99 30.48
CA ILE A 812 -26.88 20.92 30.44
C ILE A 812 -27.98 20.35 31.36
N PRO A 813 -28.57 21.12 32.26
CA PRO A 813 -29.59 20.63 33.18
C PRO A 813 -30.92 20.39 32.45
N THR A 814 -31.41 19.16 32.48
CA THR A 814 -32.79 18.80 32.12
C THR A 814 -33.74 19.26 33.23
N PRO A 815 -34.81 20.02 32.97
CA PRO A 815 -35.85 20.25 33.95
C PRO A 815 -36.81 19.06 34.01
N LEU A 816 -37.18 18.70 35.24
CA LEU A 816 -38.21 17.73 35.60
C LEU A 816 -39.59 18.11 35.05
N LEU A 817 -40.13 17.30 34.14
CA LEU A 817 -41.44 16.61 34.22
C LEU A 817 -41.77 15.90 32.90
#